data_AF-A0A8S1CV64-F1
#
_entry.id   AF-A0A8S1CV64-F1
#
_cell.length_a   1.000
_cell.length_b   1.000
_cell.length_c   1.000
_cell.angle_alpha   90.00
_cell.angle_beta   90.00
_cell.angle_gamma   90.00
#
_symmetry.space_group_name_H-M   'P 1'
#
loop_
_entity.id
_entity.type
_entity.pdbx_description
1 polymer ?
#
loop_
_entity_poly.entity_id
_entity_poly.type
_entity_poly.pdbx_seq_one_letter_code
_entity_poly.pdbx_strand_id
1 'polypeptide(L)'
;MEKPANGKPANEEDNLEEPEEVPKNCEPGASRETMLIAFGSIEEMVEQEMDSSFTEKNVPGSTTSTISEIQDGMQECAVNSEDEGESLVEDAPVPDCESTVTTEASNKTEEVANQDEASTPPEEECWNSMEWRSQKKHIFILSKAGKPVYSRHGNEDKLATIFGVMQALVSFVETNQGDVIRSIHAGDSHFVFLVKDHVILVSVSKTGESVPQLVLQLMYVYNQIVSVLTKTQLTRIYEQRRNYDLRRLLAGAERLLDSLLDLTEREPAFLLGAIRCLPLASTVRDQISNTISSMCCKIKNLVFAILLANNQLITLVRMKKYIIHPLDLHLIFNLVNSSESFKTAESWTPICLPKFDASGYLHGHVSYLADDCQACLLLLTVDRDAFFTLSEAKQKISERLRRNNCLEAINQSVCSEGLTIEQVGVPELRHFLYKAISTAQFTSPALQVPYHTKESAERLMSQYQALHHRLHSPTRPLKLLFYQLETDAMLGWVTSGFELYAAFEPLVTKLNAINAVNKLLRWMKKEEDRLFILQIEPVSSNFKMFLTRSEYDRGVNTFSPEGRLFQVEYAIEAIKLGSTAIGISTAEGIVLAVEKRITSPLMEPSTIKKIVEVDKHIGCAVSGLIADSRTLIDKARVEAQHHWFVYNEKMSVESVAQAVSNLAIQFGDTDDDSGSSMSRPFGVAMLFAGCDEKGPQLFHMDPSGTYIQFDAKAIGSGSEGAQQQLQEVYHKGMTLQEAITHALTILKQVMEEKLNSTNVELVTVTKDRLFHMFAKEEVEEVIKNIA
;
A
#
# COMPACT_ATOMS: atom_id res chain seq x y z
N MET A 1 49.56 11.04 -44.59
CA MET A 1 49.96 9.79 -45.26
C MET A 1 50.25 8.75 -44.20
N GLU A 2 49.81 7.52 -44.44
CA GLU A 2 50.33 6.24 -43.92
C GLU A 2 50.46 5.98 -42.39
N LYS A 3 49.61 5.06 -41.90
CA LYS A 3 49.99 4.00 -40.94
C LYS A 3 50.77 2.91 -41.69
N PRO A 4 51.77 2.21 -41.11
CA PRO A 4 51.55 0.96 -40.30
C PRO A 4 52.54 0.77 -39.13
N ALA A 5 52.56 -0.31 -38.32
CA ALA A 5 51.51 -1.15 -37.69
C ALA A 5 52.13 -2.17 -36.68
N ASN A 6 51.29 -2.85 -35.88
CA ASN A 6 51.53 -4.07 -35.08
C ASN A 6 52.42 -4.04 -33.80
N GLY A 7 51.93 -4.71 -32.74
CA GLY A 7 52.73 -5.14 -31.59
C GLY A 7 51.98 -5.33 -30.26
N LYS A 8 51.11 -6.35 -30.13
CA LYS A 8 50.81 -6.95 -28.80
C LYS A 8 51.93 -7.95 -28.45
N PRO A 9 52.27 -8.12 -27.17
CA PRO A 9 51.73 -9.30 -26.47
C PRO A 9 51.10 -8.95 -25.10
N ALA A 10 50.53 -9.97 -24.45
CA ALA A 10 49.86 -9.86 -23.15
C ALA A 10 50.82 -10.09 -21.97
N ASN A 11 50.43 -9.61 -20.80
CA ASN A 11 50.54 -10.27 -19.49
C ASN A 11 49.75 -9.43 -18.48
N GLU A 12 48.60 -9.94 -18.03
CA GLU A 12 47.95 -9.50 -16.79
C GLU A 12 48.33 -10.56 -15.75
N GLU A 13 49.12 -10.17 -14.74
CA GLU A 13 49.44 -11.00 -13.58
C GLU A 13 48.75 -10.42 -12.34
N ASP A 14 48.39 -11.30 -11.40
CA ASP A 14 47.54 -11.00 -10.26
C ASP A 14 48.16 -10.03 -9.25
N ASN A 15 47.48 -8.91 -8.98
CA ASN A 15 47.70 -8.15 -7.74
C ASN A 15 46.91 -8.79 -6.60
N LEU A 16 47.54 -9.73 -5.90
CA LEU A 16 47.13 -10.16 -4.58
C LEU A 16 47.51 -9.06 -3.56
N GLU A 17 46.52 -8.40 -2.97
CA GLU A 17 46.76 -7.48 -1.85
C GLU A 17 47.06 -8.29 -0.58
N GLU A 18 48.29 -8.14 -0.05
CA GLU A 18 48.67 -8.65 1.28
C GLU A 18 47.96 -7.86 2.40
N PRO A 19 47.69 -8.47 3.57
CA PRO A 19 46.97 -7.81 4.65
C PRO A 19 47.81 -6.71 5.33
N GLU A 20 47.33 -5.46 5.30
CA GLU A 20 48.00 -4.31 5.95
C GLU A 20 48.20 -4.51 7.47
N GLU A 21 49.37 -4.11 7.96
CA GLU A 21 49.72 -4.16 9.39
C GLU A 21 48.89 -3.17 10.24
N VAL A 22 48.63 -3.57 11.50
CA VAL A 22 47.77 -2.85 12.44
C VAL A 22 48.41 -1.55 12.94
N PRO A 23 47.78 -0.37 12.75
CA PRO A 23 48.16 0.85 13.47
C PRO A 23 47.77 0.73 14.94
N LYS A 24 48.75 0.74 15.83
CA LYS A 24 48.51 0.89 17.27
C LYS A 24 48.06 2.33 17.57
N ASN A 25 46.75 2.55 17.67
CA ASN A 25 46.06 3.46 18.59
C ASN A 25 44.63 3.75 18.07
N CYS A 26 43.66 2.93 18.48
CA CYS A 26 42.24 3.30 18.46
C CYS A 26 41.76 3.48 19.91
N GLU A 27 41.04 4.56 20.17
CA GLU A 27 40.40 4.79 21.48
C GLU A 27 39.22 3.81 21.69
N PRO A 28 38.94 3.40 22.94
CA PRO A 28 37.85 2.47 23.22
C PRO A 28 36.49 3.12 22.95
N GLY A 29 35.83 2.71 21.86
CA GLY A 29 34.48 3.14 21.50
C GLY A 29 34.25 3.42 20.00
N ALA A 30 35.31 3.57 19.21
CA ALA A 30 35.19 3.79 17.77
C ALA A 30 35.03 2.47 17.00
N SER A 31 33.83 2.20 16.46
CA SER A 31 33.65 1.15 15.45
C SER A 31 34.14 1.64 14.08
N ARG A 32 34.54 0.71 13.22
CA ARG A 32 35.14 1.00 11.90
C ARG A 32 34.10 1.17 10.79
N GLU A 33 32.81 1.03 11.11
CA GLU A 33 31.69 1.16 10.17
C GLU A 33 31.25 2.62 10.04
N THR A 34 31.26 3.14 8.80
CA THR A 34 30.89 4.53 8.51
C THR A 34 29.36 4.71 8.59
N MET A 35 28.85 4.87 9.81
CA MET A 35 27.42 5.04 10.08
C MET A 35 26.98 6.51 9.91
N LEU A 36 27.00 7.01 8.68
CA LEU A 36 26.43 8.31 8.31
C LEU A 36 25.10 8.10 7.56
N ILE A 37 24.03 7.87 8.32
CA ILE A 37 22.65 7.87 7.83
C ILE A 37 21.83 8.75 8.78
N ALA A 38 21.14 9.77 8.23
CA ALA A 38 20.32 10.68 9.02
C ALA A 38 19.13 9.95 9.64
N PHE A 39 18.79 10.31 10.89
CA PHE A 39 18.02 9.42 11.75
C PHE A 39 16.53 9.24 11.39
N GLY A 40 15.86 10.17 10.70
CA GLY A 40 14.52 9.89 10.13
C GLY A 40 14.51 8.62 9.28
N SER A 41 15.58 8.42 8.50
CA SER A 41 15.70 7.37 7.49
C SER A 41 15.49 5.95 8.03
N ILE A 42 16.05 5.53 9.17
CA ILE A 42 16.03 4.07 9.50
C ILE A 42 14.64 3.57 9.88
N GLU A 43 13.86 4.38 10.62
CA GLU A 43 12.51 4.00 11.03
C GLU A 43 11.53 4.16 9.87
N GLU A 44 11.64 5.27 9.13
CA GLU A 44 10.93 5.48 7.87
C GLU A 44 11.28 4.42 6.82
N MET A 45 12.51 3.90 6.79
CA MET A 45 12.94 2.81 5.90
C MET A 45 12.34 1.48 6.31
N VAL A 46 12.30 1.13 7.61
CA VAL A 46 11.70 -0.12 8.05
C VAL A 46 10.18 -0.07 7.82
N GLU A 47 9.55 1.09 8.03
CA GLU A 47 8.16 1.34 7.65
C GLU A 47 8.00 1.30 6.11
N GLN A 48 8.92 1.85 5.31
CA GLN A 48 8.92 1.73 3.85
C GLN A 48 9.24 0.32 3.33
N GLU A 49 10.01 -0.52 4.03
CA GLU A 49 10.27 -1.92 3.67
C GLU A 49 9.01 -2.76 3.95
N MET A 50 8.37 -2.54 5.11
CA MET A 50 7.05 -3.08 5.43
C MET A 50 6.01 -2.65 4.38
N ASP A 51 5.95 -1.37 4.02
CA ASP A 51 4.93 -0.81 3.14
C ASP A 51 5.24 -1.04 1.63
N SER A 52 6.51 -1.17 1.23
CA SER A 52 6.91 -1.53 -0.15
C SER A 52 6.70 -3.01 -0.47
N SER A 53 6.49 -3.83 0.55
CA SER A 53 5.88 -5.17 0.39
C SER A 53 4.44 -5.08 -0.13
N PHE A 54 3.79 -3.93 0.02
CA PHE A 54 2.39 -3.69 -0.27
C PHE A 54 2.20 -2.50 -1.23
N THR A 55 2.72 -2.58 -2.46
CA THR A 55 2.52 -1.51 -3.45
C THR A 55 1.13 -1.52 -4.10
N GLU A 56 0.06 -1.27 -3.33
CA GLU A 56 -1.13 -0.63 -3.92
C GLU A 56 -0.85 0.89 -4.01
N LYS A 57 -0.85 1.40 -5.25
CA LYS A 57 -0.51 2.78 -5.59
C LYS A 57 -1.35 3.78 -4.80
N ASN A 58 -0.76 4.92 -4.43
CA ASN A 58 -1.47 6.07 -3.85
C ASN A 58 -2.79 6.35 -4.59
N VAL A 59 -3.90 5.98 -3.95
CA VAL A 59 -5.23 6.47 -4.34
C VAL A 59 -5.26 7.95 -3.99
N PRO A 60 -5.46 8.86 -4.96
CA PRO A 60 -5.72 10.26 -4.65
C PRO A 60 -7.07 10.33 -3.93
N GLY A 61 -7.04 10.40 -2.60
CA GLY A 61 -8.24 10.25 -1.74
C GLY A 61 -8.23 9.08 -0.76
N SER A 62 -7.13 8.31 -0.62
CA SER A 62 -6.95 7.46 0.57
C SER A 62 -6.53 8.31 1.76
N THR A 63 -7.50 8.94 2.44
CA THR A 63 -7.38 9.04 3.89
C THR A 63 -7.41 7.63 4.48
N THR A 64 -6.71 7.40 5.58
CA THR A 64 -7.00 6.25 6.45
C THR A 64 -8.44 6.40 6.91
N SER A 65 -9.38 5.70 6.26
CA SER A 65 -10.79 5.75 6.66
C SER A 65 -10.93 5.20 8.07
N THR A 66 -11.01 6.12 9.03
CA THR A 66 -11.08 5.78 10.45
C THR A 66 -12.33 4.97 10.72
N ILE A 67 -12.31 4.11 11.76
CA ILE A 67 -13.51 3.36 12.18
C ILE A 67 -14.70 4.33 12.46
N SER A 68 -14.41 5.57 12.87
CA SER A 68 -15.38 6.69 12.94
C SER A 68 -15.97 7.08 11.57
N GLU A 69 -15.18 7.25 10.51
CA GLU A 69 -15.73 7.53 9.16
C GLU A 69 -16.63 6.40 8.63
N ILE A 70 -16.36 5.14 9.02
CA ILE A 70 -17.22 4.00 8.69
C ILE A 70 -18.56 4.09 9.43
N GLN A 71 -18.57 4.64 10.65
CA GLN A 71 -19.79 4.86 11.46
C GLN A 71 -20.57 6.11 10.99
N ASP A 72 -19.88 7.21 10.70
CA ASP A 72 -20.48 8.50 10.35
C ASP A 72 -21.01 8.53 8.90
N GLY A 73 -20.26 7.97 7.95
CA GLY A 73 -20.56 7.99 6.51
C GLY A 73 -21.82 7.20 6.08
N MET A 74 -22.60 6.70 7.03
CA MET A 74 -23.87 5.99 6.80
C MET A 74 -25.07 6.59 7.55
N GLN A 75 -24.89 7.64 8.37
CA GLN A 75 -26.03 8.38 8.95
C GLN A 75 -26.76 9.26 7.92
N GLU A 76 -26.06 9.78 6.90
CA GLU A 76 -26.67 10.61 5.83
C GLU A 76 -27.63 9.84 4.90
N CYS A 77 -27.66 8.50 4.95
CA CYS A 77 -28.62 7.68 4.21
C CYS A 77 -29.93 7.38 4.97
N ALA A 78 -30.10 7.92 6.19
CA ALA A 78 -31.24 7.65 7.06
C ALA A 78 -32.17 8.87 7.26
N VAL A 79 -32.34 9.70 6.22
CA VAL A 79 -33.34 10.78 6.20
C VAL A 79 -34.24 10.64 4.97
N ASN A 80 -35.27 9.78 5.08
CA ASN A 80 -36.55 9.86 4.34
C ASN A 80 -37.51 8.73 4.74
N SER A 81 -38.05 8.83 5.97
CA SER A 81 -39.35 8.25 6.33
C SER A 81 -39.88 8.89 7.62
N GLU A 82 -40.73 9.89 7.46
CA GLU A 82 -41.78 10.25 8.42
C GLU A 82 -42.72 9.02 8.60
N ASP A 83 -43.48 8.81 9.68
CA ASP A 83 -43.71 9.53 10.93
C ASP A 83 -44.26 8.51 11.97
N GLU A 84 -44.61 9.02 13.17
CA GLU A 84 -45.28 8.40 14.33
C GLU A 84 -44.35 8.25 15.55
N GLY A 85 -44.56 9.13 16.54
CA GLY A 85 -43.71 9.25 17.72
C GLY A 85 -44.42 8.93 19.03
N GLU A 86 -43.70 9.07 20.15
CA GLU A 86 -44.30 9.51 21.42
C GLU A 86 -43.24 10.01 22.44
N SER A 87 -43.59 11.10 23.12
CA SER A 87 -43.15 11.63 24.43
C SER A 87 -41.68 11.56 24.92
N LEU A 88 -41.20 12.74 25.35
CA LEU A 88 -40.04 13.02 26.21
C LEU A 88 -40.20 12.49 27.65
N VAL A 89 -39.14 11.94 28.27
CA VAL A 89 -38.85 11.99 29.73
C VAL A 89 -37.32 12.03 29.99
N GLU A 90 -36.91 12.45 31.18
CA GLU A 90 -35.60 13.02 31.60
C GLU A 90 -34.47 12.03 31.99
N ASP A 91 -33.32 12.61 32.39
CA ASP A 91 -32.00 12.02 32.69
C ASP A 91 -31.89 11.02 33.89
N ALA A 92 -30.93 10.08 33.72
CA ALA A 92 -30.06 9.45 34.75
C ALA A 92 -30.68 8.49 35.81
N PRO A 93 -29.86 7.69 36.56
CA PRO A 93 -28.52 7.14 36.28
C PRO A 93 -28.47 5.58 36.28
N VAL A 94 -27.33 5.00 35.90
CA VAL A 94 -27.09 3.53 35.93
C VAL A 94 -26.87 3.01 37.37
N PRO A 95 -27.53 1.92 37.81
CA PRO A 95 -27.24 1.27 39.09
C PRO A 95 -26.28 0.08 38.96
N ASP A 96 -25.39 -0.08 39.94
CA ASP A 96 -24.74 -1.35 40.25
C ASP A 96 -25.76 -2.39 40.74
N CYS A 97 -25.56 -3.68 40.43
CA CYS A 97 -25.77 -4.75 41.41
C CYS A 97 -25.22 -6.11 40.97
N GLU A 98 -24.58 -6.79 41.92
CA GLU A 98 -24.22 -8.20 41.84
C GLU A 98 -25.46 -9.10 41.87
N SER A 99 -25.36 -10.34 41.33
CA SER A 99 -26.04 -11.47 41.99
C SER A 99 -25.37 -12.81 41.68
N THR A 100 -25.09 -13.53 42.77
CA THR A 100 -24.59 -14.91 42.80
C THR A 100 -25.67 -15.93 42.44
N VAL A 101 -25.29 -17.03 41.78
CA VAL A 101 -25.99 -18.32 41.89
C VAL A 101 -24.97 -19.43 42.15
N THR A 102 -25.19 -20.17 43.23
CA THR A 102 -24.39 -21.30 43.70
C THR A 102 -25.02 -22.64 43.32
N THR A 103 -24.21 -23.64 42.97
CA THR A 103 -24.51 -25.06 43.27
C THR A 103 -23.23 -25.90 43.39
N GLU A 104 -23.28 -26.90 44.26
CA GLU A 104 -22.12 -27.64 44.80
C GLU A 104 -21.86 -28.96 44.08
N ALA A 105 -20.61 -29.47 44.14
CA ALA A 105 -20.34 -30.92 44.12
C ALA A 105 -18.94 -31.30 44.70
N SER A 106 -18.93 -31.72 45.96
CA SER A 106 -18.05 -32.76 46.57
C SER A 106 -16.52 -32.73 46.40
N ASN A 107 -15.83 -32.43 47.50
CA ASN A 107 -14.44 -32.81 47.78
C ASN A 107 -14.22 -34.34 47.84
N LYS A 108 -13.01 -34.78 47.48
CA LYS A 108 -12.31 -35.90 48.14
C LYS A 108 -10.88 -35.49 48.47
N THR A 109 -10.57 -35.52 49.76
CA THR A 109 -9.24 -35.28 50.34
C THR A 109 -8.41 -36.55 50.35
N GLU A 110 -7.12 -36.43 50.03
CA GLU A 110 -6.07 -37.27 50.63
C GLU A 110 -4.94 -36.34 51.12
N GLU A 111 -4.65 -36.40 52.42
CA GLU A 111 -3.57 -35.67 53.07
C GLU A 111 -2.29 -36.53 53.09
N VAL A 112 -1.12 -35.94 52.82
CA VAL A 112 0.15 -36.46 53.36
C VAL A 112 1.07 -35.31 53.82
N ALA A 113 1.11 -35.14 55.14
CA ALA A 113 2.20 -34.69 56.01
C ALA A 113 3.19 -33.57 55.58
N ASN A 114 3.22 -32.51 56.40
CA ASN A 114 4.39 -31.63 56.58
C ASN A 114 5.62 -32.41 57.09
N GLN A 115 6.81 -32.13 56.55
CA GLN A 115 8.08 -32.13 57.31
C GLN A 115 9.05 -31.05 56.81
N ASP A 116 9.78 -30.49 57.79
CA ASP A 116 11.05 -29.76 57.77
C ASP A 116 11.16 -28.36 57.13
N GLU A 117 11.22 -27.37 58.05
CA GLU A 117 11.89 -26.09 57.84
C GLU A 117 13.39 -26.32 57.57
N ALA A 118 13.86 -25.95 56.37
CA ALA A 118 15.28 -25.77 56.08
C ALA A 118 15.53 -24.36 55.55
N SER A 119 16.31 -23.57 56.29
CA SER A 119 16.64 -22.18 55.96
C SER A 119 17.30 -22.07 54.59
N THR A 120 16.58 -21.51 53.61
CA THR A 120 17.11 -21.19 52.28
C THR A 120 18.03 -19.96 52.38
N PRO A 121 19.17 -19.90 51.65
CA PRO A 121 20.05 -18.73 51.68
C PRO A 121 19.38 -17.47 51.09
N PRO A 122 19.99 -16.27 51.23
CA PRO A 122 19.49 -15.08 50.54
C PRO A 122 19.41 -15.35 49.03
N GLU A 123 18.27 -15.04 48.41
CA GLU A 123 18.06 -15.30 46.99
C GLU A 123 19.14 -14.62 46.13
N GLU A 124 19.96 -15.40 45.43
CA GLU A 124 20.89 -14.88 44.45
C GLU A 124 20.12 -14.19 43.30
N GLU A 125 20.64 -13.05 42.86
CA GLU A 125 19.96 -12.21 41.88
C GLU A 125 19.82 -12.92 40.52
N CYS A 126 18.59 -13.11 40.06
CA CYS A 126 18.23 -13.95 38.90
C CYS A 126 19.02 -13.61 37.60
N TRP A 127 19.43 -12.36 37.42
CA TRP A 127 20.22 -11.88 36.26
C TRP A 127 21.70 -12.30 36.27
N ASN A 128 22.21 -12.84 37.38
CA ASN A 128 23.53 -13.47 37.45
C ASN A 128 23.50 -14.97 37.10
N SER A 129 22.33 -15.58 36.96
CA SER A 129 22.23 -17.00 36.57
C SER A 129 22.87 -17.26 35.20
N MET A 130 23.60 -18.37 35.10
CA MET A 130 24.30 -18.73 33.87
C MET A 130 23.33 -19.05 32.72
N GLU A 131 22.12 -19.52 33.06
CA GLU A 131 21.03 -19.81 32.13
C GLU A 131 20.37 -18.56 31.53
N TRP A 132 20.22 -17.49 32.31
CA TRP A 132 19.72 -16.22 31.77
C TRP A 132 20.78 -15.58 30.86
N ARG A 133 22.05 -15.59 31.27
CA ARG A 133 23.16 -15.04 30.47
C ARG A 133 23.49 -15.81 29.20
N SER A 134 23.11 -17.09 29.12
CA SER A 134 23.34 -17.94 27.94
C SER A 134 22.34 -17.69 26.80
N GLN A 135 21.24 -16.97 27.06
CA GLN A 135 20.29 -16.61 26.02
C GLN A 135 20.96 -15.73 24.95
N LYS A 136 20.64 -16.01 23.69
CA LYS A 136 21.20 -15.30 22.53
C LYS A 136 20.58 -13.91 22.34
N LYS A 137 19.34 -13.70 22.79
CA LYS A 137 18.57 -12.47 22.63
C LYS A 137 17.66 -12.24 23.84
N HIS A 138 17.58 -11.01 24.32
CA HIS A 138 16.60 -10.56 25.31
C HIS A 138 15.77 -9.41 24.73
N ILE A 139 14.50 -9.34 25.11
CA ILE A 139 13.59 -8.24 24.77
C ILE A 139 13.02 -7.69 26.07
N PHE A 140 13.10 -6.38 26.24
CA PHE A 140 12.64 -5.63 27.40
C PHE A 140 11.67 -4.53 26.96
N ILE A 141 10.57 -4.38 27.68
CA ILE A 141 9.59 -3.32 27.45
C ILE A 141 9.40 -2.56 28.75
N LEU A 142 9.45 -1.23 28.68
CA LEU A 142 9.27 -0.35 29.82
C LEU A 142 8.50 0.92 29.44
N SER A 143 7.82 1.53 30.40
CA SER A 143 7.20 2.84 30.19
C SER A 143 8.27 3.95 30.15
N LYS A 144 7.95 5.11 29.59
CA LYS A 144 8.83 6.30 29.63
C LYS A 144 9.16 6.77 31.07
N ALA A 145 8.37 6.35 32.06
CA ALA A 145 8.65 6.55 33.48
C ALA A 145 9.59 5.50 34.11
N GLY A 146 10.15 4.57 33.31
CA GLY A 146 11.10 3.54 33.76
C GLY A 146 10.46 2.29 34.37
N LYS A 147 9.12 2.15 34.32
CA LYS A 147 8.45 0.99 34.91
C LYS A 147 8.55 -0.24 34.01
N PRO A 148 8.91 -1.42 34.53
CA PRO A 148 8.86 -2.67 33.79
C PRO A 148 7.46 -2.95 33.23
N VAL A 149 7.39 -3.40 31.98
CA VAL A 149 6.15 -3.81 31.30
C VAL A 149 6.20 -5.28 30.89
N TYR A 150 7.33 -5.75 30.36
CA TYR A 150 7.52 -7.15 29.95
C TYR A 150 9.02 -7.46 29.78
N SER A 151 9.42 -8.70 30.07
CA SER A 151 10.72 -9.28 29.75
C SER A 151 10.54 -10.67 29.14
N ARG A 152 11.15 -10.96 27.98
CA ARG A 152 11.11 -12.31 27.38
C ARG A 152 11.72 -13.38 28.29
N HIS A 153 12.68 -13.00 29.14
CA HIS A 153 13.42 -13.91 30.01
C HIS A 153 13.63 -13.31 31.40
N GLY A 154 13.34 -14.08 32.45
CA GLY A 154 13.39 -13.63 33.85
C GLY A 154 12.18 -12.78 34.25
N ASN A 155 12.05 -12.50 35.54
CA ASN A 155 10.91 -11.78 36.11
C ASN A 155 11.13 -10.25 36.15
N GLU A 156 10.11 -9.48 35.76
CA GLU A 156 10.15 -8.02 35.63
C GLU A 156 10.51 -7.29 36.92
N ASP A 157 9.97 -7.72 38.06
CA ASP A 157 10.21 -7.08 39.35
C ASP A 157 11.66 -7.33 39.82
N LYS A 158 12.20 -8.54 39.59
CA LYS A 158 13.61 -8.87 39.83
C LYS A 158 14.58 -8.17 38.88
N LEU A 159 14.10 -7.66 37.74
CA LEU A 159 14.90 -6.96 36.72
C LEU A 159 14.77 -5.44 36.79
N ALA A 160 14.03 -4.89 37.76
CA ALA A 160 13.74 -3.44 37.86
C ALA A 160 14.98 -2.53 37.79
N THR A 161 16.12 -2.96 38.34
CA THR A 161 17.40 -2.22 38.25
C THR A 161 17.89 -2.08 36.80
N ILE A 162 17.75 -3.11 35.98
CA ILE A 162 18.15 -3.09 34.56
C ILE A 162 17.23 -2.15 33.76
N PHE A 163 15.92 -2.21 34.01
CA PHE A 163 14.96 -1.28 33.41
C PHE A 163 15.25 0.18 33.80
N GLY A 164 15.64 0.44 35.05
CA GLY A 164 16.08 1.77 35.49
C GLY A 164 17.32 2.27 34.75
N VAL A 165 18.33 1.40 34.52
CA VAL A 165 19.52 1.75 33.72
C VAL A 165 19.15 2.05 32.27
N MET A 166 18.27 1.24 31.65
CA MET A 166 17.80 1.48 30.27
C MET A 166 17.07 2.83 30.14
N GLN A 167 16.19 3.16 31.09
CA GLN A 167 15.52 4.46 31.13
C GLN A 167 16.51 5.61 31.32
N ALA A 168 17.51 5.46 32.19
CA ALA A 168 18.53 6.48 32.42
C ALA A 168 19.37 6.75 31.17
N LEU A 169 19.74 5.70 30.41
CA LEU A 169 20.44 5.83 29.13
C LEU A 169 19.61 6.59 28.08
N VAL A 170 18.34 6.23 27.92
CA VAL A 170 17.42 6.93 26.98
C VAL A 170 17.25 8.40 27.39
N SER A 171 16.97 8.67 28.67
CA SER A 171 16.75 10.03 29.18
C SER A 171 18.00 10.91 29.13
N PHE A 172 19.19 10.33 29.31
CA PHE A 172 20.45 11.06 29.20
C PHE A 172 20.68 11.56 27.77
N VAL A 173 20.39 10.72 26.76
CA VAL A 173 20.51 11.11 25.34
C VAL A 173 19.42 12.09 24.93
N GLU A 174 18.15 11.85 25.31
CA GLU A 174 17.02 12.77 25.01
C GLU A 174 17.21 14.19 25.57
N THR A 175 18.03 14.37 26.62
CA THR A 175 18.32 15.68 27.21
C THR A 175 19.12 16.59 26.25
N ASN A 176 19.86 16.00 25.29
CA ASN A 176 20.64 16.74 24.30
C ASN A 176 19.81 17.06 23.04
N GLN A 177 18.99 18.11 23.11
CA GLN A 177 18.40 18.84 21.97
C GLN A 177 17.86 17.97 20.80
N GLY A 178 17.13 16.89 21.11
CA GLY A 178 16.40 16.10 20.11
C GLY A 178 17.09 14.83 19.62
N ASP A 179 18.27 14.49 20.13
CA ASP A 179 18.89 13.19 19.87
C ASP A 179 18.11 12.05 20.55
N VAL A 180 18.03 10.89 19.88
CA VAL A 180 17.38 9.68 20.38
C VAL A 180 18.34 8.50 20.28
N ILE A 181 18.52 7.76 21.36
CA ILE A 181 19.37 6.57 21.38
C ILE A 181 18.80 5.46 20.48
N ARG A 182 19.66 4.82 19.68
CA ARG A 182 19.23 3.80 18.69
C ARG A 182 19.91 2.46 18.87
N SER A 183 21.23 2.46 18.96
CA SER A 183 21.96 1.25 19.27
C SER A 183 23.23 1.53 20.07
N ILE A 184 23.64 0.56 20.87
CA ILE A 184 24.96 0.50 21.51
C ILE A 184 25.59 -0.82 21.07
N HIS A 185 26.84 -0.75 20.63
CA HIS A 185 27.63 -1.92 20.20
C HIS A 185 28.71 -2.15 21.26
N ALA A 186 28.66 -3.29 21.95
CA ALA A 186 29.55 -3.60 23.06
C ALA A 186 30.09 -5.03 22.92
N GLY A 187 31.23 -5.17 22.24
CA GLY A 187 31.75 -6.47 21.83
C GLY A 187 30.74 -7.19 20.93
N ASP A 188 30.48 -8.47 21.23
CA ASP A 188 29.54 -9.31 20.48
C ASP A 188 28.06 -9.06 20.85
N SER A 189 27.74 -7.98 21.57
CA SER A 189 26.38 -7.64 22.02
C SER A 189 25.90 -6.32 21.42
N HIS A 190 24.78 -6.42 20.70
CA HIS A 190 24.06 -5.29 20.10
C HIS A 190 22.84 -4.95 20.96
N PHE A 191 22.82 -3.76 21.51
CA PHE A 191 21.66 -3.18 22.18
C PHE A 191 20.95 -2.31 21.15
N VAL A 192 19.64 -2.49 20.96
CA VAL A 192 18.82 -1.71 20.02
C VAL A 192 17.61 -1.16 20.75
N PHE A 193 17.35 0.13 20.59
CA PHE A 193 16.31 0.88 21.29
C PHE A 193 15.27 1.39 20.29
N LEU A 194 13.99 1.19 20.61
CA LEU A 194 12.85 1.75 19.90
C LEU A 194 11.98 2.53 20.90
N VAL A 195 11.83 3.84 20.69
CA VAL A 195 11.03 4.72 21.57
C VAL A 195 9.78 5.14 20.80
N LYS A 196 8.61 4.61 21.17
CA LYS A 196 7.32 4.94 20.53
C LYS A 196 6.37 5.54 21.59
N ASP A 197 6.05 6.82 21.42
CA ASP A 197 5.11 7.62 22.24
C ASP A 197 5.36 7.58 23.77
N HIS A 198 4.87 6.55 24.46
CA HIS A 198 4.93 6.38 25.92
C HIS A 198 5.68 5.11 26.37
N VAL A 199 6.12 4.29 25.41
CA VAL A 199 6.74 2.99 25.64
C VAL A 199 8.14 2.98 25.00
N ILE A 200 9.09 2.45 25.75
CA ILE A 200 10.45 2.16 25.29
C ILE A 200 10.54 0.64 25.15
N LEU A 201 11.08 0.18 24.03
CA LEU A 201 11.39 -1.23 23.78
C LEU A 201 12.89 -1.36 23.53
N VAL A 202 13.51 -2.38 24.12
CA VAL A 202 14.95 -2.62 24.03
C VAL A 202 15.20 -4.08 23.66
N SER A 203 15.94 -4.31 22.59
CA SER A 203 16.49 -5.61 22.22
C SER A 203 17.96 -5.67 22.62
N VAL A 204 18.40 -6.78 23.20
CA VAL A 204 19.80 -7.05 23.50
C VAL A 204 20.16 -8.38 22.87
N SER A 205 20.91 -8.37 21.77
CA SER A 205 21.16 -9.56 20.95
C SER A 205 22.65 -9.83 20.76
N LYS A 206 22.99 -11.12 20.73
CA LYS A 206 24.29 -11.70 20.32
C LYS A 206 24.16 -12.49 19.01
N THR A 207 23.05 -12.33 18.30
CA THR A 207 22.79 -12.94 16.99
C THR A 207 23.40 -12.08 15.87
N GLY A 208 23.57 -12.66 14.68
CA GLY A 208 24.00 -11.93 13.48
C GLY A 208 22.92 -11.06 12.82
N GLU A 209 21.90 -10.64 13.57
CA GLU A 209 20.81 -9.81 13.06
C GLU A 209 21.22 -8.34 13.04
N SER A 210 20.93 -7.65 11.93
CA SER A 210 21.25 -6.23 11.78
C SER A 210 20.32 -5.33 12.61
N VAL A 211 20.76 -4.10 12.90
CA VAL A 211 19.97 -3.12 13.66
C VAL A 211 18.56 -2.91 13.04
N PRO A 212 18.36 -2.75 11.71
CA PRO A 212 17.02 -2.66 11.13
C PRO A 212 16.14 -3.90 11.37
N GLN A 213 16.71 -5.11 11.35
CA GLN A 213 15.97 -6.35 11.62
C GLN A 213 15.55 -6.48 13.10
N LEU A 214 16.38 -6.00 14.02
CA LEU A 214 16.02 -5.92 15.44
C LEU A 214 14.97 -4.82 15.69
N VAL A 215 15.04 -3.67 14.99
CA VAL A 215 13.98 -2.64 15.01
C VAL A 215 12.66 -3.20 14.48
N LEU A 216 12.67 -3.94 13.37
CA LEU A 216 11.51 -4.63 12.80
C LEU A 216 10.82 -5.54 13.83
N GLN A 217 11.59 -6.34 14.57
CA GLN A 217 11.06 -7.18 15.67
C GLN A 217 10.45 -6.36 16.80
N LEU A 218 11.12 -5.28 17.24
CA LEU A 218 10.56 -4.37 18.26
C LEU A 218 9.27 -3.68 17.77
N MET A 219 9.14 -3.38 16.48
CA MET A 219 7.91 -2.84 15.90
C MET A 219 6.76 -3.86 15.90
N TYR A 220 7.02 -5.14 15.60
CA TYR A 220 6.01 -6.20 15.76
C TYR A 220 5.52 -6.29 17.22
N VAL A 221 6.44 -6.27 18.19
CA VAL A 221 6.13 -6.29 19.62
C VAL A 221 5.31 -5.06 20.05
N TYR A 222 5.68 -3.86 19.59
CA TYR A 222 4.90 -2.64 19.85
C TYR A 222 3.50 -2.73 19.25
N ASN A 223 3.38 -3.18 17.99
CA ASN A 223 2.09 -3.33 17.33
C ASN A 223 1.23 -4.42 17.99
N GLN A 224 1.82 -5.47 18.59
CA GLN A 224 1.08 -6.44 19.40
C GLN A 224 0.48 -5.82 20.68
N ILE A 225 1.19 -4.89 21.33
CA ILE A 225 0.65 -4.11 22.46
C ILE A 225 -0.49 -3.20 21.99
N VAL A 226 -0.32 -2.51 20.85
CA VAL A 226 -1.37 -1.66 20.26
C VAL A 226 -2.58 -2.49 19.83
N SER A 227 -2.39 -3.71 19.34
CA SER A 227 -3.49 -4.62 18.96
C SER A 227 -4.35 -5.04 20.18
N VAL A 228 -3.73 -5.14 21.36
CA VAL A 228 -4.44 -5.45 22.62
C VAL A 228 -5.13 -4.21 23.20
N LEU A 229 -4.49 -3.03 23.19
CA LEU A 229 -4.94 -1.84 23.94
C LEU A 229 -5.47 -0.66 23.10
N THR A 230 -5.24 -0.61 21.79
CA THR A 230 -5.29 0.60 20.93
C THR A 230 -4.30 1.71 21.32
N LYS A 231 -3.89 2.51 20.32
CA LYS A 231 -3.11 3.73 20.53
C LYS A 231 -3.89 4.78 21.33
N THR A 232 -5.21 4.86 21.13
CA THR A 232 -6.08 5.83 21.83
C THR A 232 -6.13 5.59 23.33
N GLN A 233 -6.34 4.35 23.80
CA GLN A 233 -6.32 4.09 25.23
C GLN A 233 -4.92 4.28 25.81
N LEU A 234 -3.88 3.79 25.12
CA LEU A 234 -2.48 3.93 25.57
C LEU A 234 -2.13 5.41 25.81
N THR A 235 -2.47 6.28 24.85
CA THR A 235 -2.28 7.74 24.96
C THR A 235 -3.07 8.31 26.14
N ARG A 236 -4.39 8.06 26.18
CA ARG A 236 -5.29 8.56 27.23
C ARG A 236 -4.87 8.14 28.64
N ILE A 237 -4.36 6.91 28.81
CA ILE A 237 -3.88 6.38 30.10
C ILE A 237 -2.66 7.16 30.58
N TYR A 238 -1.66 7.39 29.72
CA TYR A 238 -0.43 8.09 30.10
C TYR A 238 -0.59 9.61 30.21
N GLU A 239 -1.51 10.21 29.45
CA GLU A 239 -1.94 11.61 29.65
C GLU A 239 -2.57 11.82 31.03
N GLN A 240 -3.50 10.93 31.43
CA GLN A 240 -4.15 11.00 32.74
C GLN A 240 -3.21 10.59 33.89
N ARG A 241 -2.33 9.61 33.67
CA ARG A 241 -1.47 8.98 34.69
C ARG A 241 -0.12 8.59 34.08
N ARG A 242 0.81 9.54 33.97
CA ARG A 242 2.18 9.34 33.46
C ARG A 242 2.94 8.15 34.08
N ASN A 243 2.65 7.82 35.35
CA ASN A 243 3.27 6.71 36.09
C ASN A 243 2.36 5.46 36.21
N TYR A 244 1.45 5.22 35.26
CA TYR A 244 0.64 3.99 35.23
C TYR A 244 1.51 2.72 35.09
N ASP A 245 1.01 1.57 35.57
CA ASP A 245 1.67 0.26 35.42
C ASP A 245 0.91 -0.57 34.38
N LEU A 246 1.48 -0.64 33.17
CA LEU A 246 0.81 -1.21 31.99
C LEU A 246 0.58 -2.72 32.10
N ARG A 247 1.34 -3.43 32.95
CA ARG A 247 1.18 -4.88 33.19
C ARG A 247 -0.23 -5.26 33.58
N ARG A 248 -0.94 -4.36 34.29
CA ARG A 248 -2.34 -4.57 34.71
C ARG A 248 -3.34 -4.68 33.55
N LEU A 249 -2.99 -4.14 32.38
CA LEU A 249 -3.83 -4.17 31.18
C LEU A 249 -3.33 -5.18 30.14
N LEU A 250 -2.06 -5.60 30.23
CA LEU A 250 -1.48 -6.66 29.40
C LEU A 250 -1.49 -8.04 30.09
N ALA A 251 -2.10 -8.14 31.28
CA ALA A 251 -2.19 -9.40 32.03
C ALA A 251 -2.93 -10.48 31.21
N GLY A 252 -2.27 -11.60 30.96
CA GLY A 252 -2.77 -12.69 30.09
C GLY A 252 -2.39 -12.53 28.61
N ALA A 253 -1.87 -11.37 28.19
CA ALA A 253 -1.36 -11.13 26.83
C ALA A 253 0.13 -11.45 26.68
N GLU A 254 0.82 -11.87 27.74
CA GLU A 254 2.25 -12.21 27.70
C GLU A 254 2.51 -13.35 26.70
N ARG A 255 1.61 -14.35 26.67
CA ARG A 255 1.65 -15.47 25.69
C ARG A 255 1.60 -15.01 24.24
N LEU A 256 0.92 -13.91 23.94
CA LEU A 256 0.88 -13.33 22.59
C LEU A 256 2.24 -12.73 22.24
N LEU A 257 2.92 -12.08 23.19
CA LEU A 257 4.26 -11.51 23.00
C LEU A 257 5.31 -12.62 22.86
N ASP A 258 5.26 -13.64 23.72
CA ASP A 258 6.16 -14.81 23.67
C ASP A 258 6.03 -15.56 22.34
N SER A 259 4.80 -15.89 21.95
CA SER A 259 4.50 -16.56 20.67
C SER A 259 4.95 -15.73 19.47
N LEU A 260 4.70 -14.41 19.48
CA LEU A 260 5.12 -13.51 18.41
C LEU A 260 6.65 -13.48 18.28
N LEU A 261 7.37 -13.40 19.38
CA LEU A 261 8.84 -13.38 19.37
C LEU A 261 9.40 -14.71 18.84
N ASP A 262 8.87 -15.84 19.29
CA ASP A 262 9.24 -17.17 18.77
C ASP A 262 8.91 -17.34 17.28
N LEU A 263 7.81 -16.75 16.80
CA LEU A 263 7.46 -16.73 15.37
C LEU A 263 8.42 -15.83 14.56
N THR A 264 8.76 -14.63 15.05
CA THR A 264 9.67 -13.70 14.33
C THR A 264 11.08 -14.25 14.11
N GLU A 265 11.52 -15.20 14.94
CA GLU A 265 12.84 -15.85 14.82
C GLU A 265 12.83 -17.08 13.91
N ARG A 266 11.66 -17.72 13.72
CA ARG A 266 11.53 -19.00 13.00
C ARG A 266 10.89 -18.88 11.62
N GLU A 267 9.93 -17.97 11.45
CA GLU A 267 9.12 -17.85 10.23
C GLU A 267 9.66 -16.74 9.31
N PRO A 268 10.04 -17.04 8.05
CA PRO A 268 10.49 -16.04 7.09
C PRO A 268 9.48 -14.93 6.78
N ALA A 269 8.19 -15.17 7.06
CA ALA A 269 7.10 -14.21 6.89
C ALA A 269 7.41 -12.84 7.50
N PHE A 270 7.97 -12.85 8.72
CA PHE A 270 8.24 -11.63 9.49
C PHE A 270 9.39 -10.82 8.89
N LEU A 271 10.48 -11.50 8.48
CA LEU A 271 11.62 -10.91 7.78
C LEU A 271 11.21 -10.31 6.44
N LEU A 272 10.38 -11.02 5.67
CA LEU A 272 9.98 -10.65 4.33
C LEU A 272 8.85 -9.61 4.27
N GLY A 273 8.18 -9.31 5.39
CA GLY A 273 6.98 -8.47 5.41
C GLY A 273 5.81 -9.07 4.61
N ALA A 274 5.77 -10.40 4.47
CA ALA A 274 4.93 -11.10 3.50
C ALA A 274 4.23 -12.33 4.08
N ILE A 275 3.08 -12.69 3.51
CA ILE A 275 2.19 -13.73 4.01
C ILE A 275 2.37 -15.04 3.24
N ARG A 276 2.39 -16.18 3.94
CA ARG A 276 2.37 -17.50 3.31
C ARG A 276 0.94 -17.91 2.98
N CYS A 277 0.66 -18.27 1.73
CA CYS A 277 -0.63 -18.81 1.32
C CYS A 277 -0.65 -20.35 1.41
N LEU A 278 -1.84 -20.93 1.58
CA LEU A 278 -2.05 -22.38 1.47
C LEU A 278 -2.13 -22.75 -0.03
N PRO A 279 -1.27 -23.66 -0.54
CA PRO A 279 -1.31 -24.08 -1.94
C PRO A 279 -2.62 -24.81 -2.26
N LEU A 280 -3.46 -24.24 -3.12
CA LEU A 280 -4.75 -24.80 -3.52
C LEU A 280 -4.97 -24.58 -5.00
N ALA A 281 -5.71 -25.47 -5.65
CA ALA A 281 -6.13 -25.24 -7.04
C ALA A 281 -7.00 -23.97 -7.11
N SER A 282 -6.78 -23.13 -8.13
CA SER A 282 -7.52 -21.87 -8.33
C SER A 282 -9.03 -22.09 -8.29
N THR A 283 -9.53 -23.10 -8.99
CA THR A 283 -10.96 -23.49 -9.00
C THR A 283 -11.55 -23.73 -7.60
N VAL A 284 -10.77 -24.29 -6.65
CA VAL A 284 -11.21 -24.50 -5.27
C VAL A 284 -11.16 -23.19 -4.49
N ARG A 285 -10.09 -22.40 -4.66
CA ARG A 285 -9.95 -21.07 -4.02
C ARG A 285 -11.07 -20.12 -4.46
N ASP A 286 -11.40 -20.10 -5.74
CA ASP A 286 -12.49 -19.31 -6.33
C ASP A 286 -13.85 -19.73 -5.76
N GLN A 287 -14.10 -21.04 -5.60
CA GLN A 287 -15.32 -21.57 -4.97
C GLN A 287 -15.44 -21.18 -3.49
N ILE A 288 -14.32 -21.21 -2.74
CA ILE A 288 -14.28 -20.75 -1.34
C ILE A 288 -14.56 -19.24 -1.28
N SER A 289 -13.86 -18.45 -2.10
CA SER A 289 -14.02 -16.99 -2.17
C SER A 289 -15.46 -16.61 -2.50
N ASN A 290 -16.02 -17.13 -3.60
CA ASN A 290 -17.41 -16.86 -4.00
C ASN A 290 -18.43 -17.33 -2.95
N THR A 291 -18.16 -18.41 -2.22
CA THR A 291 -19.02 -18.87 -1.13
C THR A 291 -19.03 -17.86 0.02
N ILE A 292 -17.88 -17.40 0.47
CA ILE A 292 -17.74 -16.38 1.54
C ILE A 292 -18.33 -15.05 1.06
N SER A 293 -17.89 -14.52 -0.09
CA SER A 293 -18.37 -13.27 -0.70
C SER A 293 -19.89 -13.22 -0.84
N SER A 294 -20.54 -14.31 -1.30
CA SER A 294 -22.00 -14.34 -1.52
C SER A 294 -22.84 -14.39 -0.24
N MET A 295 -22.25 -14.78 0.90
CA MET A 295 -22.89 -14.72 2.22
C MET A 295 -22.58 -13.38 2.90
N CYS A 296 -21.31 -12.96 2.87
CA CYS A 296 -20.81 -11.74 3.48
C CYS A 296 -21.43 -10.46 2.89
N CYS A 297 -21.79 -10.45 1.59
CA CYS A 297 -22.41 -9.29 0.94
C CYS A 297 -23.80 -8.89 1.47
N LYS A 298 -24.41 -9.73 2.32
CA LYS A 298 -25.70 -9.46 2.96
C LYS A 298 -25.56 -8.87 4.36
N ILE A 299 -24.35 -8.87 4.90
CA ILE A 299 -24.05 -8.49 6.28
C ILE A 299 -23.58 -7.03 6.27
N LYS A 300 -24.33 -6.15 6.94
CA LYS A 300 -23.94 -4.75 7.09
C LYS A 300 -22.66 -4.65 7.95
N ASN A 301 -21.84 -3.65 7.69
CA ASN A 301 -20.67 -3.25 8.50
C ASN A 301 -19.53 -4.30 8.64
N LEU A 302 -19.62 -5.44 7.94
CA LEU A 302 -18.55 -6.43 7.84
C LEU A 302 -17.42 -5.91 6.94
N VAL A 303 -16.23 -5.74 7.50
CA VAL A 303 -15.05 -5.15 6.84
C VAL A 303 -14.21 -6.22 6.14
N PHE A 304 -13.90 -7.31 6.85
CA PHE A 304 -13.03 -8.40 6.39
C PHE A 304 -13.61 -9.77 6.74
N ALA A 305 -13.45 -10.73 5.83
CA ALA A 305 -13.63 -12.15 6.10
C ALA A 305 -12.34 -12.89 5.72
N ILE A 306 -11.68 -13.50 6.71
CA ILE A 306 -10.35 -14.08 6.62
C ILE A 306 -10.46 -15.57 6.91
N LEU A 307 -9.96 -16.42 6.00
CA LEU A 307 -9.89 -17.86 6.20
C LEU A 307 -8.44 -18.31 6.24
N LEU A 308 -8.03 -18.93 7.34
CA LEU A 308 -6.65 -19.35 7.60
C LEU A 308 -6.56 -20.79 8.12
N ALA A 309 -5.43 -21.45 7.91
CA ALA A 309 -5.08 -22.72 8.53
C ALA A 309 -3.56 -22.78 8.75
N ASN A 310 -3.10 -23.29 9.90
CA ASN A 310 -1.67 -23.52 10.21
C ASN A 310 -0.71 -22.40 9.78
N ASN A 311 -0.99 -21.16 10.21
CA ASN A 311 -0.19 -19.97 9.87
C ASN A 311 -0.10 -19.70 8.35
N GLN A 312 -1.12 -20.09 7.57
CA GLN A 312 -1.24 -19.85 6.13
C GLN A 312 -2.61 -19.27 5.77
N LEU A 313 -2.61 -18.31 4.84
CA LEU A 313 -3.83 -17.69 4.29
C LEU A 313 -4.47 -18.60 3.23
N ILE A 314 -5.74 -18.95 3.40
CA ILE A 314 -6.52 -19.71 2.40
C ILE A 314 -7.21 -18.74 1.43
N THR A 315 -7.94 -17.78 1.98
CA THR A 315 -8.54 -16.67 1.23
C THR A 315 -8.79 -15.46 2.14
N LEU A 316 -8.90 -14.30 1.51
CA LEU A 316 -9.23 -13.01 2.11
C LEU A 316 -10.32 -12.37 1.24
N VAL A 317 -11.47 -12.06 1.85
CA VAL A 317 -12.56 -11.31 1.22
C VAL A 317 -12.67 -9.96 1.96
N ARG A 318 -12.67 -8.86 1.20
CA ARG A 318 -12.64 -7.48 1.74
C ARG A 318 -13.73 -6.61 1.10
N MET A 319 -14.21 -5.57 1.78
CA MET A 319 -14.96 -4.51 1.07
C MET A 319 -14.01 -3.74 0.14
N LYS A 320 -14.49 -3.26 -1.03
CA LYS A 320 -13.65 -2.58 -2.06
C LYS A 320 -12.75 -1.44 -1.53
N LYS A 321 -13.17 -0.76 -0.47
CA LYS A 321 -12.48 0.41 0.10
C LYS A 321 -11.37 0.07 1.11
N TYR A 322 -11.39 -1.14 1.68
CA TYR A 322 -10.58 -1.45 2.86
C TYR A 322 -9.54 -2.50 2.55
N ILE A 323 -8.32 -2.24 3.01
CA ILE A 323 -7.12 -3.03 2.76
C ILE A 323 -6.55 -3.41 4.12
N ILE A 324 -6.08 -4.65 4.27
CA ILE A 324 -5.42 -5.12 5.49
C ILE A 324 -3.94 -5.38 5.20
N HIS A 325 -3.09 -4.86 6.07
CA HIS A 325 -1.64 -4.93 5.93
C HIS A 325 -1.10 -6.30 6.38
N PRO A 326 0.00 -6.84 5.79
CA PRO A 326 0.61 -8.10 6.24
C PRO A 326 0.92 -8.15 7.73
N LEU A 327 1.34 -7.03 8.33
CA LEU A 327 1.58 -6.91 9.77
C LEU A 327 0.33 -7.23 10.60
N ASP A 328 -0.83 -6.67 10.22
CA ASP A 328 -2.09 -6.91 10.91
C ASP A 328 -2.53 -8.37 10.75
N LEU A 329 -2.30 -8.97 9.58
CA LEU A 329 -2.55 -10.40 9.35
C LEU A 329 -1.60 -11.30 10.17
N HIS A 330 -0.34 -10.93 10.36
CA HIS A 330 0.58 -11.65 11.26
C HIS A 330 0.14 -11.57 12.72
N LEU A 331 -0.38 -10.43 13.18
CA LEU A 331 -0.95 -10.29 14.53
C LEU A 331 -2.24 -11.13 14.69
N ILE A 332 -3.11 -11.17 13.68
CA ILE A 332 -4.27 -12.07 13.64
C ILE A 332 -3.85 -13.54 13.69
N PHE A 333 -2.83 -13.94 12.92
CA PHE A 333 -2.34 -15.31 12.89
C PHE A 333 -1.77 -15.70 14.26
N ASN A 334 -0.99 -14.82 14.89
CA ASN A 334 -0.48 -15.01 16.24
C ASN A 334 -1.60 -15.15 17.28
N LEU A 335 -2.63 -14.28 17.21
CA LEU A 335 -3.80 -14.33 18.09
C LEU A 335 -4.53 -15.67 17.99
N VAL A 336 -4.75 -16.20 16.79
CA VAL A 336 -5.45 -17.48 16.58
C VAL A 336 -4.60 -18.68 16.96
N ASN A 337 -3.28 -18.65 16.69
CA ASN A 337 -2.37 -19.73 17.05
C ASN A 337 -2.15 -19.83 18.57
N SER A 338 -2.11 -18.69 19.28
CA SER A 338 -1.87 -18.61 20.73
C SER A 338 -3.08 -18.95 21.60
N SER A 339 -4.29 -18.93 21.03
CA SER A 339 -5.56 -18.99 21.77
C SER A 339 -6.28 -20.32 21.52
N GLU A 340 -5.94 -21.35 22.31
CA GLU A 340 -6.53 -22.69 22.18
C GLU A 340 -8.06 -22.71 22.35
N SER A 341 -8.61 -21.80 23.14
CA SER A 341 -10.06 -21.61 23.35
C SER A 341 -10.87 -21.43 22.06
N PHE A 342 -10.26 -20.88 21.00
CA PHE A 342 -10.96 -20.69 19.72
C PHE A 342 -11.19 -22.02 18.97
N LYS A 343 -10.41 -23.07 19.29
CA LYS A 343 -10.59 -24.41 18.68
C LYS A 343 -11.82 -25.13 19.21
N THR A 344 -12.28 -24.79 20.42
CA THR A 344 -13.38 -25.47 21.11
C THR A 344 -14.73 -24.77 21.01
N ALA A 345 -14.75 -23.45 20.76
CA ALA A 345 -15.97 -22.66 20.74
C ALA A 345 -15.85 -21.44 19.84
N GLU A 346 -16.98 -20.90 19.37
CA GLU A 346 -17.02 -19.62 18.69
C GLU A 346 -16.73 -18.49 19.69
N SER A 347 -15.88 -17.54 19.31
CA SER A 347 -15.47 -16.43 20.17
C SER A 347 -15.86 -15.08 19.59
N TRP A 348 -16.25 -14.16 20.47
CA TRP A 348 -16.47 -12.75 20.16
C TRP A 348 -15.38 -11.95 20.87
N THR A 349 -14.48 -11.36 20.09
CA THR A 349 -13.30 -10.68 20.65
C THR A 349 -13.04 -9.33 19.96
N PRO A 350 -12.74 -8.25 20.70
CA PRO A 350 -12.29 -7.00 20.11
C PRO A 350 -10.84 -7.14 19.60
N ILE A 351 -10.59 -6.75 18.36
CA ILE A 351 -9.29 -6.82 17.70
C ILE A 351 -8.95 -5.44 17.15
N CYS A 352 -7.89 -4.81 17.66
CA CYS A 352 -7.31 -3.63 17.03
C CYS A 352 -6.27 -4.09 15.99
N LEU A 353 -6.30 -3.45 14.82
CA LEU A 353 -5.41 -3.74 13.69
C LEU A 353 -4.53 -2.49 13.47
N PRO A 354 -3.30 -2.44 14.03
CA PRO A 354 -2.54 -1.20 14.12
C PRO A 354 -2.23 -0.48 12.80
N LYS A 355 -2.09 -1.19 11.67
CA LYS A 355 -1.86 -0.56 10.36
C LYS A 355 -3.15 -0.17 9.64
N PHE A 356 -4.26 -0.87 9.88
CA PHE A 356 -5.59 -0.51 9.38
C PHE A 356 -6.20 0.67 10.16
N ASP A 357 -6.35 0.54 11.49
CA ASP A 357 -6.75 1.62 12.40
C ASP A 357 -6.25 1.31 13.83
N ALA A 358 -5.16 1.97 14.24
CA ALA A 358 -4.61 1.87 15.59
C ALA A 358 -5.50 2.52 16.67
N SER A 359 -6.52 3.29 16.31
CA SER A 359 -7.30 4.11 17.23
C SER A 359 -8.51 3.40 17.84
N GLY A 360 -8.99 2.33 17.20
CA GLY A 360 -10.22 1.61 17.56
C GLY A 360 -10.11 0.08 17.46
N TYR A 361 -11.20 -0.59 17.82
CA TYR A 361 -11.34 -2.05 17.68
C TYR A 361 -12.37 -2.38 16.60
N LEU A 362 -12.07 -3.40 15.81
CA LEU A 362 -13.07 -4.20 15.12
C LEU A 362 -13.55 -5.31 16.06
N HIS A 363 -14.80 -5.74 15.93
CA HIS A 363 -15.29 -6.92 16.62
C HIS A 363 -15.17 -8.14 15.71
N GLY A 364 -14.45 -9.16 16.18
CA GLY A 364 -14.19 -10.39 15.44
C GLY A 364 -15.01 -11.56 15.95
N HIS A 365 -15.78 -12.19 15.06
CA HIS A 365 -16.27 -13.56 15.24
C HIS A 365 -15.18 -14.51 14.78
N VAL A 366 -14.63 -15.30 15.70
CA VAL A 366 -13.53 -16.25 15.45
C VAL A 366 -14.05 -17.66 15.69
N SER A 367 -13.98 -18.53 14.69
CA SER A 367 -14.44 -19.92 14.82
C SER A 367 -13.78 -20.86 13.81
N TYR A 368 -13.62 -22.13 14.17
CA TYR A 368 -13.23 -23.16 13.22
C TYR A 368 -14.45 -23.64 12.41
N LEU A 369 -14.23 -23.95 11.12
CA LEU A 369 -15.31 -24.31 10.21
C LEU A 369 -16.01 -25.62 10.61
N ALA A 370 -15.25 -26.61 11.07
CA ALA A 370 -15.75 -27.88 11.59
C ALA A 370 -14.67 -28.61 12.41
N ASP A 371 -15.07 -29.54 13.29
CA ASP A 371 -14.16 -30.29 14.18
C ASP A 371 -13.13 -31.15 13.42
N ASP A 372 -13.47 -31.56 12.19
CA ASP A 372 -12.64 -32.31 11.26
C ASP A 372 -11.74 -31.43 10.37
N CYS A 373 -11.71 -30.11 10.56
CA CYS A 373 -10.99 -29.17 9.69
C CYS A 373 -10.20 -28.11 10.47
N GLN A 374 -8.89 -28.01 10.20
CA GLN A 374 -8.01 -27.02 10.85
C GLN A 374 -8.15 -25.59 10.30
N ALA A 375 -9.20 -25.31 9.52
CA ALA A 375 -9.48 -23.98 8.98
C ALA A 375 -10.28 -23.12 9.95
N CYS A 376 -9.71 -21.98 10.33
CA CYS A 376 -10.34 -20.94 11.14
C CYS A 376 -10.86 -19.81 10.24
N LEU A 377 -12.14 -19.47 10.42
CA LEU A 377 -12.81 -18.34 9.78
C LEU A 377 -12.91 -17.19 10.79
N LEU A 378 -12.48 -16.01 10.37
CA LEU A 378 -12.62 -14.76 11.12
C LEU A 378 -13.46 -13.79 10.32
N LEU A 379 -14.52 -13.26 10.95
CA LEU A 379 -15.40 -12.24 10.38
C LEU A 379 -15.27 -10.97 11.22
N LEU A 380 -14.67 -9.92 10.65
CA LEU A 380 -14.35 -8.66 11.34
C LEU A 380 -15.33 -7.57 10.93
N THR A 381 -16.03 -6.98 11.90
CA THR A 381 -17.07 -5.96 11.71
C THR A 381 -16.85 -4.75 12.62
N VAL A 382 -17.43 -3.61 12.26
CA VAL A 382 -17.51 -2.42 13.15
C VAL A 382 -18.68 -2.53 14.14
N ASP A 383 -19.65 -3.39 13.84
CA ASP A 383 -20.87 -3.60 14.65
C ASP A 383 -20.60 -4.46 15.90
N ARG A 384 -21.03 -3.99 17.07
CA ARG A 384 -20.80 -4.64 18.37
C ARG A 384 -21.75 -5.81 18.64
N ASP A 385 -22.92 -5.81 18.02
CA ASP A 385 -24.03 -6.70 18.34
C ASP A 385 -24.28 -7.77 17.24
N ALA A 386 -23.46 -7.76 16.18
CA ALA A 386 -23.59 -8.64 15.02
C ALA A 386 -23.23 -10.14 15.26
N PHE A 387 -22.89 -10.54 16.49
CA PHE A 387 -22.42 -11.91 16.82
C PHE A 387 -23.32 -13.01 16.24
N PHE A 388 -24.64 -12.93 16.46
CA PHE A 388 -25.59 -13.96 16.00
C PHE A 388 -25.70 -14.00 14.47
N THR A 389 -25.66 -12.84 13.80
CA THR A 389 -25.67 -12.75 12.33
C THR A 389 -24.42 -13.37 11.72
N LEU A 390 -23.25 -13.18 12.35
CA LEU A 390 -21.98 -13.77 11.91
C LEU A 390 -21.91 -15.27 12.17
N SER A 391 -22.41 -15.75 13.31
CA SER A 391 -22.54 -17.19 13.61
C SER A 391 -23.44 -17.90 12.59
N GLU A 392 -24.62 -17.33 12.28
CA GLU A 392 -25.52 -17.89 11.24
C GLU A 392 -24.86 -17.89 9.85
N ALA A 393 -24.12 -16.84 9.50
CA ALA A 393 -23.37 -16.77 8.25
C ALA A 393 -22.28 -17.85 8.19
N LYS A 394 -21.53 -18.06 9.27
CA LYS A 394 -20.50 -19.11 9.37
C LYS A 394 -21.08 -20.51 9.23
N GLN A 395 -22.23 -20.81 9.81
CA GLN A 395 -22.92 -22.10 9.63
C GLN A 395 -23.25 -22.34 8.14
N LYS A 396 -23.86 -21.34 7.48
CA LYS A 396 -24.18 -21.40 6.03
C LYS A 396 -22.94 -21.53 5.14
N ILE A 397 -21.84 -20.87 5.49
CA ILE A 397 -20.54 -21.01 4.81
C ILE A 397 -20.02 -22.44 4.96
N SER A 398 -19.93 -22.95 6.20
CA SER A 398 -19.39 -24.29 6.51
C SER A 398 -20.16 -25.39 5.78
N GLU A 399 -21.50 -25.35 5.80
CA GLU A 399 -22.32 -26.30 5.04
C GLU A 399 -22.07 -26.25 3.53
N ARG A 400 -21.93 -25.05 2.95
CA ARG A 400 -21.77 -24.88 1.50
C ARG A 400 -20.38 -25.29 1.03
N LEU A 401 -19.36 -25.04 1.85
CA LEU A 401 -17.99 -25.54 1.62
C LEU A 401 -17.94 -27.07 1.70
N ARG A 402 -18.60 -27.69 2.69
CA ARG A 402 -18.71 -29.16 2.78
C ARG A 402 -19.47 -29.76 1.58
N ARG A 403 -20.59 -29.16 1.17
CA ARG A 403 -21.35 -29.58 -0.02
C ARG A 403 -20.56 -29.51 -1.33
N ASN A 404 -19.57 -28.63 -1.42
CA ASN A 404 -18.71 -28.46 -2.59
C ASN A 404 -17.37 -29.25 -2.48
N ASN A 405 -17.20 -30.10 -1.48
CA ASN A 405 -15.95 -30.82 -1.15
C ASN A 405 -14.72 -29.90 -0.92
N CYS A 406 -14.95 -28.65 -0.52
CA CYS A 406 -13.87 -27.67 -0.30
C CYS A 406 -13.11 -27.91 1.01
N LEU A 407 -13.78 -28.45 2.04
CA LEU A 407 -13.14 -28.75 3.35
C LEU A 407 -12.13 -29.89 3.21
N GLU A 408 -12.48 -30.91 2.43
CA GLU A 408 -11.66 -32.06 2.10
C GLU A 408 -10.41 -31.62 1.32
N ALA A 409 -10.57 -30.70 0.36
CA ALA A 409 -9.45 -30.12 -0.39
C ALA A 409 -8.50 -29.28 0.48
N ILE A 410 -9.06 -28.50 1.44
CA ILE A 410 -8.25 -27.77 2.43
C ILE A 410 -7.47 -28.76 3.31
N ASN A 411 -8.14 -29.76 3.88
CA ASN A 411 -7.52 -30.77 4.73
C ASN A 411 -6.44 -31.58 3.99
N GLN A 412 -6.66 -31.95 2.72
CA GLN A 412 -5.65 -32.62 1.91
C GLN A 412 -4.41 -31.74 1.67
N SER A 413 -4.59 -30.42 1.48
CA SER A 413 -3.46 -29.49 1.34
C SER A 413 -2.71 -29.29 2.66
N VAL A 414 -3.44 -29.10 3.77
CA VAL A 414 -2.88 -28.94 5.12
C VAL A 414 -2.10 -30.19 5.59
N CYS A 415 -2.57 -31.38 5.25
CA CYS A 415 -1.89 -32.65 5.55
C CYS A 415 -0.79 -33.02 4.55
N SER A 416 -0.57 -32.24 3.50
CA SER A 416 0.53 -32.45 2.55
C SER A 416 1.84 -31.94 3.16
N GLU A 417 2.98 -32.57 2.84
CA GLU A 417 4.32 -32.15 3.31
C GLU A 417 4.81 -30.82 2.69
N GLY A 418 3.89 -29.99 2.18
CA GLY A 418 4.17 -28.71 1.55
C GLY A 418 4.83 -28.85 0.16
N LEU A 419 5.55 -27.80 -0.23
CA LEU A 419 6.33 -27.79 -1.45
C LEU A 419 7.67 -28.50 -1.23
N THR A 420 8.03 -29.44 -2.11
CA THR A 420 9.35 -30.11 -2.09
C THR A 420 10.23 -29.63 -3.25
N ILE A 421 11.55 -29.61 -3.04
CA ILE A 421 12.51 -29.15 -4.06
C ILE A 421 12.45 -30.00 -5.34
N GLU A 422 12.19 -31.30 -5.21
CA GLU A 422 12.07 -32.24 -6.33
C GLU A 422 11.01 -31.79 -7.36
N GLN A 423 9.91 -31.17 -6.90
CA GLN A 423 8.85 -30.66 -7.78
C GLN A 423 9.32 -29.52 -8.69
N VAL A 424 10.35 -28.77 -8.28
CA VAL A 424 10.95 -27.66 -9.04
C VAL A 424 11.84 -28.17 -10.18
N GLY A 425 12.38 -29.40 -10.07
CA GLY A 425 13.25 -30.02 -11.08
C GLY A 425 14.66 -29.39 -11.17
N VAL A 426 15.18 -28.88 -10.05
CA VAL A 426 16.50 -28.24 -9.97
C VAL A 426 17.36 -28.95 -8.91
N PRO A 427 18.28 -29.85 -9.30
CA PRO A 427 18.99 -30.72 -8.35
C PRO A 427 20.05 -30.01 -7.49
N GLU A 428 20.59 -28.88 -7.98
CA GLU A 428 21.62 -28.09 -7.28
C GLU A 428 21.05 -27.20 -6.16
N LEU A 429 19.72 -27.01 -6.14
CA LEU A 429 19.00 -26.17 -5.18
C LEU A 429 18.68 -26.99 -3.93
N ARG A 430 18.83 -26.41 -2.75
CA ARG A 430 18.50 -27.05 -1.46
C ARG A 430 17.31 -26.40 -0.75
N HIS A 431 17.19 -25.08 -0.82
CA HIS A 431 16.07 -24.33 -0.25
C HIS A 431 15.93 -22.97 -0.94
N PHE A 432 14.74 -22.37 -0.92
CA PHE A 432 14.54 -21.00 -1.38
C PHE A 432 13.42 -20.29 -0.62
N LEU A 433 13.43 -18.97 -0.65
CA LEU A 433 12.34 -18.09 -0.26
C LEU A 433 12.01 -17.21 -1.47
N TYR A 434 10.79 -17.24 -1.97
CA TYR A 434 10.33 -16.37 -3.05
C TYR A 434 9.15 -15.53 -2.55
N LYS A 435 9.30 -14.20 -2.61
CA LYS A 435 8.26 -13.20 -2.32
C LYS A 435 7.83 -12.52 -3.62
N ALA A 436 6.54 -12.52 -3.89
CA ALA A 436 5.90 -11.68 -4.88
C ALA A 436 5.65 -10.29 -4.26
N ILE A 437 6.33 -9.27 -4.77
CA ILE A 437 6.27 -7.90 -4.20
C ILE A 437 4.90 -7.27 -4.46
N SER A 438 4.25 -7.60 -5.57
CA SER A 438 2.94 -7.04 -5.95
C SER A 438 1.78 -7.45 -5.05
N THR A 439 1.88 -8.57 -4.33
CA THR A 439 0.78 -9.14 -3.55
C THR A 439 1.09 -9.30 -2.07
N ALA A 440 2.29 -8.88 -1.62
CA ALA A 440 2.82 -9.14 -0.28
C ALA A 440 2.79 -10.63 0.14
N GLN A 441 2.93 -11.56 -0.81
CA GLN A 441 2.85 -13.00 -0.54
C GLN A 441 4.19 -13.68 -0.80
N PHE A 442 4.51 -14.71 -0.03
CA PHE A 442 5.71 -15.52 -0.24
C PHE A 442 5.42 -17.02 -0.19
N THR A 443 6.34 -17.79 -0.75
CA THR A 443 6.37 -19.24 -0.64
C THR A 443 7.78 -19.74 -0.36
N SER A 444 7.85 -20.90 0.28
CA SER A 444 9.07 -21.63 0.59
C SER A 444 8.78 -23.14 0.55
N PRO A 445 9.75 -23.98 0.20
CA PRO A 445 9.63 -25.42 0.38
C PRO A 445 9.66 -25.78 1.86
N ALA A 446 9.30 -27.03 2.18
CA ALA A 446 9.50 -27.58 3.51
C ALA A 446 11.01 -27.80 3.80
N LEU A 447 11.39 -27.76 5.08
CA LEU A 447 12.77 -27.96 5.52
C LEU A 447 13.16 -29.44 5.38
N GLN A 448 13.80 -29.78 4.26
CA GLN A 448 14.37 -31.10 3.98
C GLN A 448 15.85 -31.18 4.35
N VAL A 449 16.46 -32.36 4.24
CA VAL A 449 17.91 -32.56 4.45
C VAL A 449 18.70 -31.61 3.52
N PRO A 450 19.68 -30.82 4.03
CA PRO A 450 20.32 -30.90 5.35
C PRO A 450 19.64 -30.11 6.50
N TYR A 451 18.64 -29.27 6.21
CA TYR A 451 18.05 -28.28 7.13
C TYR A 451 16.99 -28.82 8.11
N HIS A 452 16.86 -30.15 8.22
CA HIS A 452 15.85 -30.82 9.05
C HIS A 452 16.06 -30.71 10.57
N THR A 453 17.24 -30.28 11.05
CA THR A 453 17.49 -30.10 12.49
C THR A 453 17.28 -28.64 12.87
N LYS A 454 16.90 -28.38 14.13
CA LYS A 454 16.70 -27.01 14.63
C LYS A 454 17.93 -26.13 14.40
N GLU A 455 19.12 -26.64 14.66
CA GLU A 455 20.38 -25.92 14.45
C GLU A 455 20.67 -25.60 12.98
N SER A 456 20.40 -26.53 12.06
CA SER A 456 20.63 -26.28 10.63
C SER A 456 19.56 -25.36 10.02
N ALA A 457 18.33 -25.38 10.54
CA ALA A 457 17.28 -24.42 10.21
C ALA A 457 17.61 -23.00 10.74
N GLU A 458 18.04 -22.86 12.01
CA GLU A 458 18.50 -21.59 12.59
C GLU A 458 19.68 -21.00 11.78
N ARG A 459 20.62 -21.85 11.36
CA ARG A 459 21.75 -21.45 10.51
C ARG A 459 21.29 -20.95 9.14
N LEU A 460 20.38 -21.66 8.48
CA LEU A 460 19.83 -21.25 7.18
C LEU A 460 19.08 -19.91 7.30
N MET A 461 18.26 -19.74 8.34
CA MET A 461 17.55 -18.48 8.58
C MET A 461 18.54 -17.33 8.85
N SER A 462 19.62 -17.57 9.60
CA SER A 462 20.70 -16.59 9.81
C SER A 462 21.38 -16.19 8.49
N GLN A 463 21.59 -17.14 7.57
CA GLN A 463 22.14 -16.86 6.24
C GLN A 463 21.16 -16.03 5.38
N TYR A 464 19.84 -16.27 5.48
CA TYR A 464 18.83 -15.45 4.81
C TYR A 464 18.73 -14.03 5.41
N GLN A 465 18.81 -13.88 6.73
CA GLN A 465 18.88 -12.58 7.40
C GLN A 465 20.12 -11.78 6.93
N ALA A 466 21.28 -12.42 6.82
CA ALA A 466 22.50 -11.80 6.31
C ALA A 466 22.42 -11.39 4.83
N LEU A 467 21.79 -12.22 3.97
CA LEU A 467 21.47 -11.84 2.59
C LEU A 467 20.53 -10.63 2.56
N HIS A 468 19.41 -10.68 3.29
CA HIS A 468 18.38 -9.64 3.30
C HIS A 468 18.96 -8.27 3.67
N HIS A 469 19.74 -8.21 4.77
CA HIS A 469 20.39 -6.98 5.22
C HIS A 469 21.32 -6.38 4.15
N ARG A 470 22.05 -7.22 3.41
CA ARG A 470 22.99 -6.75 2.37
C ARG A 470 22.29 -6.34 1.06
N LEU A 471 21.15 -6.92 0.73
CA LEU A 471 20.35 -6.53 -0.44
C LEU A 471 19.60 -5.22 -0.18
N HIS A 472 19.03 -5.05 1.02
CA HIS A 472 18.24 -3.89 1.44
C HIS A 472 19.06 -2.80 2.16
N SER A 473 20.40 -2.89 2.15
CA SER A 473 21.24 -1.87 2.80
C SER A 473 21.04 -0.50 2.12
N PRO A 474 20.64 0.56 2.87
CA PRO A 474 20.32 1.87 2.30
C PRO A 474 21.50 2.57 1.63
N THR A 475 22.72 2.28 2.11
CA THR A 475 23.94 2.89 1.60
C THR A 475 24.25 2.45 0.17
N ARG A 476 23.88 1.21 -0.20
CA ARG A 476 24.10 0.63 -1.52
C ARG A 476 23.29 -0.66 -1.70
N PRO A 477 21.99 -0.59 -2.03
CA PRO A 477 21.16 -1.78 -2.19
C PRO A 477 21.64 -2.62 -3.38
N LEU A 478 21.93 -3.90 -3.13
CA LEU A 478 22.42 -4.83 -4.13
C LEU A 478 21.25 -5.55 -4.80
N LYS A 479 21.14 -5.47 -6.13
CA LYS A 479 20.10 -6.21 -6.88
C LYS A 479 20.37 -7.72 -6.96
N LEU A 480 21.65 -8.12 -6.89
CA LEU A 480 22.07 -9.52 -6.95
C LEU A 480 23.33 -9.70 -6.10
N LEU A 481 23.28 -10.63 -5.15
CA LEU A 481 24.40 -11.04 -4.30
C LEU A 481 24.57 -12.55 -4.40
N PHE A 482 25.82 -13.00 -4.51
CA PHE A 482 26.17 -14.42 -4.48
C PHE A 482 27.46 -14.61 -3.67
N TYR A 483 27.49 -15.58 -2.77
CA TYR A 483 28.69 -15.99 -2.05
C TYR A 483 28.65 -17.49 -1.73
N GLN A 484 29.82 -18.10 -1.55
CA GLN A 484 29.96 -19.50 -1.13
C GLN A 484 30.40 -19.56 0.34
N LEU A 485 29.81 -20.47 1.10
CA LEU A 485 30.26 -20.87 2.43
C LEU A 485 30.74 -22.32 2.38
N GLU A 486 31.38 -22.78 3.46
CA GLU A 486 31.82 -24.18 3.59
C GLU A 486 30.68 -25.20 3.39
N THR A 487 29.47 -24.86 3.82
CA THR A 487 28.34 -25.79 3.84
C THR A 487 27.34 -25.58 2.70
N ASP A 488 27.16 -24.35 2.24
CA ASP A 488 26.07 -23.92 1.35
C ASP A 488 26.53 -22.77 0.44
N ALA A 489 26.04 -22.70 -0.80
CA ALA A 489 26.23 -21.53 -1.67
C ALA A 489 24.95 -20.69 -1.68
N MET A 490 25.08 -19.39 -1.44
CA MET A 490 23.96 -18.50 -1.16
C MET A 490 23.78 -17.46 -2.27
N LEU A 491 22.54 -17.28 -2.73
CA LEU A 491 22.17 -16.28 -3.73
C LEU A 491 20.97 -15.47 -3.22
N GLY A 492 21.09 -14.14 -3.28
CA GLY A 492 19.97 -13.22 -3.09
C GLY A 492 19.77 -12.38 -4.35
N TRP A 493 18.53 -12.27 -4.83
CA TRP A 493 18.17 -11.53 -6.04
C TRP A 493 16.90 -10.72 -5.78
N VAL A 494 17.05 -9.40 -5.73
CA VAL A 494 15.93 -8.46 -5.63
C VAL A 494 15.68 -7.85 -7.01
N THR A 495 14.45 -7.99 -7.48
CA THR A 495 13.94 -7.29 -8.66
C THR A 495 12.79 -6.40 -8.24
N SER A 496 12.16 -5.72 -9.20
CA SER A 496 11.02 -4.87 -8.93
C SER A 496 9.67 -5.61 -8.88
N GLY A 497 9.64 -6.91 -9.18
CA GLY A 497 8.42 -7.73 -9.13
C GLY A 497 8.51 -8.89 -8.13
N PHE A 498 9.71 -9.39 -7.87
CA PHE A 498 9.98 -10.44 -6.89
C PHE A 498 11.26 -10.20 -6.11
N GLU A 499 11.30 -10.78 -4.91
CA GLU A 499 12.45 -10.88 -4.03
C GLU A 499 12.71 -12.37 -3.77
N LEU A 500 13.92 -12.84 -4.09
CA LEU A 500 14.29 -14.26 -4.03
C LEU A 500 15.58 -14.47 -3.23
N TYR A 501 15.55 -15.43 -2.33
CA TYR A 501 16.72 -15.99 -1.64
C TYR A 501 16.82 -17.48 -1.94
N ALA A 502 18.01 -17.98 -2.24
CA ALA A 502 18.21 -19.39 -2.57
C ALA A 502 19.52 -19.93 -1.97
N ALA A 503 19.44 -21.15 -1.45
CA ALA A 503 20.56 -21.91 -0.91
C ALA A 503 20.81 -23.12 -1.81
N PHE A 504 22.06 -23.31 -2.21
CA PHE A 504 22.55 -24.32 -3.16
C PHE A 504 23.64 -25.18 -2.53
N GLU A 505 24.05 -26.24 -3.22
CA GLU A 505 25.25 -26.97 -2.84
C GLU A 505 26.51 -26.07 -2.86
N PRO A 506 27.46 -26.22 -1.92
CA PRO A 506 28.56 -25.26 -1.72
C PRO A 506 29.49 -25.10 -2.93
N LEU A 507 29.58 -26.11 -3.80
CA LEU A 507 30.42 -26.10 -5.01
C LEU A 507 29.73 -25.46 -6.23
N VAL A 508 28.47 -25.04 -6.13
CA VAL A 508 27.72 -24.44 -7.25
C VAL A 508 28.31 -23.08 -7.60
N THR A 509 28.63 -22.85 -8.88
CA THR A 509 29.16 -21.57 -9.36
C THR A 509 28.05 -20.53 -9.51
N LYS A 510 28.40 -19.23 -9.48
CA LYS A 510 27.45 -18.12 -9.70
C LYS A 510 26.63 -18.28 -10.98
N LEU A 511 27.25 -18.75 -12.07
CA LEU A 511 26.57 -18.95 -13.35
C LEU A 511 25.54 -20.09 -13.28
N ASN A 512 25.89 -21.21 -12.63
CA ASN A 512 24.99 -22.33 -12.42
C ASN A 512 23.83 -21.94 -11.51
N ALA A 513 24.09 -21.23 -10.41
CA ALA A 513 23.07 -20.70 -9.51
C ALA A 513 22.06 -19.78 -10.24
N ILE A 514 22.53 -18.86 -11.10
CA ILE A 514 21.65 -18.02 -11.93
C ILE A 514 20.82 -18.86 -12.91
N ASN A 515 21.41 -19.88 -13.54
CA ASN A 515 20.68 -20.80 -14.43
C ASN A 515 19.63 -21.63 -13.68
N ALA A 516 19.93 -22.06 -12.46
CA ALA A 516 19.03 -22.77 -11.55
C ALA A 516 17.87 -21.87 -11.10
N VAL A 517 18.13 -20.62 -10.70
CA VAL A 517 17.10 -19.61 -10.42
C VAL A 517 16.21 -19.37 -11.64
N ASN A 518 16.78 -19.22 -12.84
CA ASN A 518 15.99 -19.02 -14.05
C ASN A 518 15.07 -20.21 -14.40
N LYS A 519 15.38 -21.43 -13.95
CA LYS A 519 14.47 -22.58 -14.02
C LYS A 519 13.37 -22.47 -12.96
N LEU A 520 13.74 -22.17 -11.71
CA LEU A 520 12.81 -21.93 -10.60
C LEU A 520 11.78 -20.84 -10.97
N LEU A 521 12.20 -19.71 -11.53
CA LEU A 521 11.28 -18.62 -11.93
C LEU A 521 10.25 -19.03 -13.00
N ARG A 522 10.63 -19.92 -13.94
CA ARG A 522 9.68 -20.49 -14.92
C ARG A 522 8.70 -21.45 -14.28
N TRP A 523 9.16 -22.24 -13.30
CA TRP A 523 8.31 -23.13 -12.51
C TRP A 523 7.33 -22.34 -11.62
N MET A 524 7.83 -21.29 -10.94
CA MET A 524 7.03 -20.35 -10.14
C MET A 524 5.90 -19.75 -10.97
N LYS A 525 6.18 -19.28 -12.20
CA LYS A 525 5.17 -18.73 -13.12
C LYS A 525 4.15 -19.78 -13.62
N LYS A 526 4.46 -21.08 -13.55
CA LYS A 526 3.55 -22.16 -13.92
C LYS A 526 2.60 -22.53 -12.77
N GLU A 527 3.09 -22.52 -11.53
CA GLU A 527 2.30 -22.84 -10.33
C GLU A 527 1.75 -21.57 -9.63
N GLU A 528 1.85 -20.40 -10.27
CA GLU A 528 1.51 -19.08 -9.70
C GLU A 528 0.08 -19.04 -9.15
N ASP A 529 -0.91 -19.45 -9.96
CA ASP A 529 -2.33 -19.55 -9.59
C ASP A 529 -2.58 -20.45 -8.37
N ARG A 530 -1.72 -21.46 -8.15
CA ARG A 530 -1.85 -22.43 -7.06
C ARG A 530 -1.22 -21.91 -5.77
N LEU A 531 -0.05 -21.29 -5.89
CA LEU A 531 0.77 -20.84 -4.77
C LEU A 531 0.29 -19.49 -4.20
N PHE A 532 -0.28 -18.61 -5.02
CA PHE A 532 -0.64 -17.24 -4.65
C PHE A 532 -2.12 -16.93 -4.85
N ILE A 533 -2.64 -16.02 -4.02
CA ILE A 533 -3.96 -15.42 -4.16
C ILE A 533 -3.82 -14.21 -5.10
N LEU A 534 -4.08 -14.43 -6.39
CA LEU A 534 -3.94 -13.42 -7.45
C LEU A 534 -5.17 -12.50 -7.59
N GLN A 535 -6.31 -12.89 -7.03
CA GLN A 535 -7.53 -12.09 -6.98
C GLN A 535 -8.05 -12.07 -5.54
N ILE A 536 -8.07 -10.89 -4.93
CA ILE A 536 -8.73 -10.65 -3.64
C ILE A 536 -10.13 -10.13 -3.98
N GLU A 537 -11.13 -11.01 -3.95
CA GLU A 537 -12.48 -10.66 -4.39
C GLU A 537 -13.12 -9.61 -3.45
N PRO A 538 -13.70 -8.53 -4.02
CA PRO A 538 -14.43 -7.58 -3.23
C PRO A 538 -15.86 -8.03 -2.95
N VAL A 539 -16.34 -7.76 -1.74
CA VAL A 539 -17.76 -7.83 -1.40
C VAL A 539 -18.55 -6.89 -2.33
N SER A 540 -19.53 -7.44 -3.04
CA SER A 540 -20.15 -6.76 -4.19
C SER A 540 -20.98 -5.53 -3.84
N SER A 541 -20.71 -4.45 -4.57
CA SER A 541 -21.75 -3.54 -5.06
C SER A 541 -21.40 -3.12 -6.51
N ASN A 542 -22.44 -2.76 -7.29
CA ASN A 542 -22.39 -2.51 -8.73
C ASN A 542 -21.51 -1.31 -9.11
N PHE A 543 -20.20 -1.52 -9.17
CA PHE A 543 -19.21 -0.55 -9.62
C PHE A 543 -18.13 -1.29 -10.43
N LYS A 544 -18.12 -1.04 -11.76
CA LYS A 544 -17.06 -1.44 -12.69
C LYS A 544 -16.08 -0.26 -12.84
N MET A 545 -14.87 -0.36 -12.28
CA MET A 545 -13.62 0.37 -12.59
C MET A 545 -12.58 -0.09 -11.55
N PHE A 546 -11.26 -0.16 -11.77
CA PHE A 546 -10.44 -0.42 -12.96
C PHE A 546 -9.12 -1.02 -12.44
N LEU A 547 -8.82 -2.29 -12.76
CA LEU A 547 -7.48 -2.88 -12.56
C LEU A 547 -7.08 -3.64 -13.82
N THR A 548 -6.88 -2.89 -14.90
CA THR A 548 -6.19 -3.39 -16.09
C THR A 548 -4.70 -3.50 -15.78
N ARG A 549 -4.22 -4.73 -15.74
CA ARG A 549 -2.82 -5.16 -15.50
C ARG A 549 -1.84 -4.32 -16.34
N SER A 550 -1.03 -3.49 -15.68
CA SER A 550 0.10 -2.77 -16.29
C SER A 550 1.41 -3.22 -15.64
N GLU A 551 2.16 -4.08 -16.33
CA GLU A 551 3.47 -4.59 -15.85
C GLU A 551 4.64 -3.69 -16.28
N TYR A 552 4.37 -2.59 -17.00
CA TYR A 552 5.35 -1.88 -17.84
C TYR A 552 5.36 -0.34 -17.67
N ASP A 553 4.73 0.23 -16.65
CA ASP A 553 4.52 1.69 -16.52
C ASP A 553 5.64 2.48 -15.80
N ARG A 554 6.80 1.86 -15.57
CA ARG A 554 7.86 2.36 -14.65
C ARG A 554 8.73 3.53 -15.14
N GLY A 555 8.69 3.85 -16.43
CA GLY A 555 9.50 4.92 -17.03
C GLY A 555 8.61 5.83 -17.84
N VAL A 556 8.94 7.13 -17.91
CA VAL A 556 8.07 8.13 -18.56
C VAL A 556 7.88 7.80 -20.06
N ASN A 557 8.94 7.29 -20.69
CA ASN A 557 8.99 6.95 -22.12
C ASN A 557 8.78 5.46 -22.40
N THR A 558 8.07 4.71 -21.54
CA THR A 558 7.83 3.27 -21.75
C THR A 558 6.62 3.00 -22.65
N PHE A 559 6.83 2.16 -23.66
CA PHE A 559 5.81 1.68 -24.58
C PHE A 559 5.05 0.46 -24.05
N SER A 560 3.75 0.39 -24.37
CA SER A 560 2.91 -0.78 -24.19
C SER A 560 3.21 -1.87 -25.23
N PRO A 561 2.75 -3.12 -25.01
CA PRO A 561 2.87 -4.19 -26.00
C PRO A 561 2.23 -3.86 -27.36
N GLU A 562 1.26 -2.95 -27.39
CA GLU A 562 0.60 -2.43 -28.60
C GLU A 562 1.35 -1.26 -29.25
N GLY A 563 2.51 -0.85 -28.72
CA GLY A 563 3.34 0.22 -29.27
C GLY A 563 2.91 1.64 -28.91
N ARG A 564 2.21 1.85 -27.79
CA ARG A 564 1.70 3.17 -27.34
C ARG A 564 2.37 3.59 -26.03
N LEU A 565 2.68 4.89 -25.85
CA LEU A 565 3.32 5.37 -24.62
C LEU A 565 2.31 5.42 -23.46
N PHE A 566 2.60 4.72 -22.35
CA PHE A 566 1.66 4.61 -21.22
C PHE A 566 1.29 5.98 -20.62
N GLN A 567 2.27 6.87 -20.42
CA GLN A 567 2.00 8.19 -19.84
C GLN A 567 1.10 9.06 -20.74
N VAL A 568 1.18 8.91 -22.06
CA VAL A 568 0.33 9.61 -23.02
C VAL A 568 -1.10 9.06 -22.97
N GLU A 569 -1.27 7.73 -22.93
CA GLU A 569 -2.57 7.09 -22.75
C GLU A 569 -3.23 7.52 -21.43
N TYR A 570 -2.48 7.58 -20.33
CA TYR A 570 -2.99 8.05 -19.04
C TYR A 570 -3.39 9.52 -19.05
N ALA A 571 -2.65 10.38 -19.76
CA ALA A 571 -3.03 11.78 -19.97
C ALA A 571 -4.29 11.93 -20.85
N ILE A 572 -4.47 11.06 -21.85
CA ILE A 572 -5.69 11.00 -22.67
C ILE A 572 -6.91 10.57 -21.85
N GLU A 573 -6.77 9.58 -20.97
CA GLU A 573 -7.84 9.18 -20.05
C GLU A 573 -8.16 10.30 -19.02
N ALA A 574 -7.16 11.05 -18.54
CA ALA A 574 -7.37 12.18 -17.63
C ALA A 574 -8.25 13.30 -18.24
N ILE A 575 -8.22 13.48 -19.56
CA ILE A 575 -9.12 14.44 -20.25
C ILE A 575 -10.59 14.03 -20.11
N LYS A 576 -10.90 12.73 -20.06
CA LYS A 576 -12.28 12.23 -19.88
C LYS A 576 -12.84 12.52 -18.47
N LEU A 577 -12.01 13.01 -17.54
CA LEU A 577 -12.47 13.52 -16.24
C LEU A 577 -12.77 15.03 -16.27
N GLY A 578 -12.28 15.73 -17.29
CA GLY A 578 -12.54 17.16 -17.50
C GLY A 578 -14.00 17.45 -17.87
N SER A 579 -14.43 18.69 -17.65
CA SER A 579 -15.74 19.18 -18.09
C SER A 579 -15.87 19.19 -19.62
N THR A 580 -17.08 19.05 -20.13
CA THR A 580 -17.33 18.97 -21.57
C THR A 580 -17.10 20.32 -22.28
N ALA A 581 -16.38 20.29 -23.40
CA ALA A 581 -16.19 21.40 -24.31
C ALA A 581 -16.50 20.96 -25.75
N ILE A 582 -17.22 21.80 -26.48
CA ILE A 582 -17.71 21.54 -27.85
C ILE A 582 -17.25 22.69 -28.75
N GLY A 583 -16.67 22.36 -29.90
CA GLY A 583 -16.38 23.29 -30.98
C GLY A 583 -17.09 22.88 -32.28
N ILE A 584 -17.70 23.85 -32.97
CA ILE A 584 -18.34 23.65 -34.27
C ILE A 584 -17.90 24.76 -35.23
N SER A 585 -17.29 24.39 -36.35
CA SER A 585 -16.89 25.30 -37.43
C SER A 585 -17.97 25.36 -38.50
N THR A 586 -18.32 26.55 -38.95
CA THR A 586 -19.24 26.80 -40.08
C THR A 586 -18.56 27.69 -41.13
N ALA A 587 -19.27 27.99 -42.22
CA ALA A 587 -18.79 28.96 -43.21
C ALA A 587 -18.82 30.42 -42.71
N GLU A 588 -19.61 30.70 -41.67
CA GLU A 588 -19.81 32.05 -41.10
C GLU A 588 -18.83 32.35 -39.94
N GLY A 589 -18.37 31.32 -39.25
CA GLY A 589 -17.46 31.42 -38.11
C GLY A 589 -17.36 30.11 -37.32
N ILE A 590 -16.83 30.17 -36.11
CA ILE A 590 -16.80 29.03 -35.18
C ILE A 590 -17.52 29.41 -33.90
N VAL A 591 -18.17 28.44 -33.28
CA VAL A 591 -18.64 28.51 -31.90
C VAL A 591 -17.84 27.56 -31.00
N LEU A 592 -17.49 28.03 -29.81
CA LEU A 592 -16.99 27.22 -28.70
C LEU A 592 -17.99 27.33 -27.54
N ALA A 593 -18.46 26.19 -27.02
CA ALA A 593 -19.35 26.09 -25.86
C ALA A 593 -18.74 25.17 -24.80
N VAL A 594 -18.66 25.60 -23.54
CA VAL A 594 -17.97 24.86 -22.48
C VAL A 594 -18.73 24.84 -21.15
N GLU A 595 -18.81 23.67 -20.54
CA GLU A 595 -19.37 23.42 -19.20
C GLU A 595 -18.46 23.94 -18.08
N LYS A 596 -19.02 24.75 -17.17
CA LYS A 596 -18.39 25.14 -15.91
C LYS A 596 -19.01 24.39 -14.74
N ARG A 597 -18.32 23.35 -14.26
CA ARG A 597 -18.60 22.70 -12.97
C ARG A 597 -18.29 23.66 -11.83
N ILE A 598 -19.33 24.13 -11.16
CA ILE A 598 -19.26 25.02 -10.00
C ILE A 598 -19.59 24.16 -8.77
N THR A 599 -18.56 23.61 -8.11
CA THR A 599 -18.76 22.62 -7.04
C THR A 599 -19.27 23.21 -5.72
N SER A 600 -19.39 24.53 -5.63
CA SER A 600 -19.91 25.22 -4.44
C SER A 600 -20.56 26.56 -4.84
N PRO A 601 -21.72 26.94 -4.24
CA PRO A 601 -22.33 28.24 -4.46
C PRO A 601 -21.49 29.42 -3.93
N LEU A 602 -20.43 29.14 -3.15
CA LEU A 602 -19.45 30.14 -2.69
C LEU A 602 -18.35 30.45 -3.73
N MET A 603 -18.33 29.73 -4.85
CA MET A 603 -17.30 29.83 -5.88
C MET A 603 -17.70 30.85 -6.95
N GLU A 604 -16.94 31.94 -7.08
CA GLU A 604 -17.23 33.04 -8.01
C GLU A 604 -17.09 32.60 -9.50
N PRO A 605 -18.19 32.43 -10.27
CA PRO A 605 -18.17 31.78 -11.58
C PRO A 605 -17.41 32.56 -12.67
N SER A 606 -17.17 33.86 -12.46
CA SER A 606 -16.39 34.70 -13.38
C SER A 606 -14.87 34.46 -13.31
N THR A 607 -14.38 33.81 -12.24
CA THR A 607 -12.96 33.47 -12.08
C THR A 607 -12.55 32.20 -12.83
N ILE A 608 -13.49 31.28 -13.04
CA ILE A 608 -13.27 29.99 -13.71
C ILE A 608 -13.47 30.18 -15.22
N LYS A 609 -12.40 30.54 -15.93
CA LYS A 609 -12.43 30.65 -17.40
C LYS A 609 -11.89 29.37 -18.04
N LYS A 610 -12.65 28.80 -18.97
CA LYS A 610 -12.27 27.62 -19.76
C LYS A 610 -12.20 27.90 -21.25
N ILE A 611 -12.79 29.00 -21.70
CA ILE A 611 -12.47 29.60 -22.99
C ILE A 611 -11.60 30.83 -22.76
N VAL A 612 -10.50 30.94 -23.50
CA VAL A 612 -9.53 32.05 -23.41
C VAL A 612 -9.24 32.65 -24.78
N GLU A 613 -8.94 33.95 -24.80
CA GLU A 613 -8.36 34.63 -25.96
C GLU A 613 -6.86 34.33 -26.03
N VAL A 614 -6.39 33.88 -27.21
CA VAL A 614 -4.97 33.69 -27.54
C VAL A 614 -4.46 34.88 -28.34
N ASP A 615 -5.22 35.28 -29.35
CA ASP A 615 -5.10 36.55 -30.06
C ASP A 615 -6.51 36.95 -30.52
N LYS A 616 -6.68 38.17 -31.03
CA LYS A 616 -8.01 38.72 -31.36
C LYS A 616 -8.81 37.83 -32.30
N HIS A 617 -8.16 37.11 -33.22
CA HIS A 617 -8.81 36.18 -34.16
C HIS A 617 -8.72 34.70 -33.75
N ILE A 618 -8.22 34.37 -32.56
CA ILE A 618 -8.02 32.99 -32.07
C ILE A 618 -8.47 32.85 -30.61
N GLY A 619 -9.52 32.08 -30.40
CA GLY A 619 -9.92 31.55 -29.09
C GLY A 619 -9.39 30.15 -28.85
N CYS A 620 -9.30 29.74 -27.59
CA CYS A 620 -9.02 28.37 -27.20
C CYS A 620 -9.95 27.91 -26.07
N ALA A 621 -10.59 26.75 -26.23
CA ALA A 621 -11.29 26.04 -25.16
C ALA A 621 -10.46 24.85 -24.67
N VAL A 622 -10.51 24.54 -23.37
CA VAL A 622 -9.66 23.50 -22.75
C VAL A 622 -10.47 22.50 -21.92
N SER A 623 -10.04 21.24 -21.89
CA SER A 623 -10.61 20.21 -21.01
C SER A 623 -9.55 19.22 -20.50
N GLY A 624 -9.67 18.81 -19.23
CA GLY A 624 -8.64 18.09 -18.47
C GLY A 624 -8.10 18.96 -17.33
N LEU A 625 -6.80 18.86 -17.06
CA LEU A 625 -6.13 19.59 -15.99
C LEU A 625 -5.95 21.09 -16.34
N ILE A 626 -6.75 21.95 -15.72
CA ILE A 626 -6.74 23.41 -15.96
C ILE A 626 -5.40 24.07 -15.55
N ALA A 627 -4.64 23.47 -14.63
CA ALA A 627 -3.31 23.96 -14.27
C ALA A 627 -2.33 23.84 -15.45
N ASP A 628 -2.32 22.69 -16.11
CA ASP A 628 -1.48 22.39 -17.27
C ASP A 628 -1.82 23.29 -18.47
N SER A 629 -3.10 23.62 -18.65
CA SER A 629 -3.58 24.42 -19.77
C SER A 629 -2.99 25.83 -19.81
N ARG A 630 -2.74 26.44 -18.64
CA ARG A 630 -2.22 27.82 -18.52
C ARG A 630 -0.87 27.97 -19.22
N THR A 631 0.04 27.03 -18.99
CA THR A 631 1.37 27.00 -19.63
C THR A 631 1.27 26.92 -21.15
N LEU A 632 0.36 26.09 -21.68
CA LEU A 632 0.13 25.94 -23.12
C LEU A 632 -0.53 27.19 -23.74
N ILE A 633 -1.47 27.82 -23.03
CA ILE A 633 -2.14 29.07 -23.44
C ILE A 633 -1.13 30.22 -23.50
N ASP A 634 -0.26 30.35 -22.50
CA ASP A 634 0.73 31.44 -22.47
C ASP A 634 1.81 31.23 -23.54
N LYS A 635 2.21 29.99 -23.83
CA LYS A 635 3.00 29.65 -25.02
C LYS A 635 2.30 30.09 -26.31
N ALA A 636 1.02 29.76 -26.47
CA ALA A 636 0.23 30.14 -27.66
C ALA A 636 0.21 31.65 -27.88
N ARG A 637 0.02 32.43 -26.81
CA ARG A 637 0.02 33.91 -26.83
C ARG A 637 1.38 34.48 -27.22
N VAL A 638 2.45 33.98 -26.60
CA VAL A 638 3.83 34.43 -26.89
C VAL A 638 4.16 34.19 -28.36
N GLU A 639 3.83 33.00 -28.89
CA GLU A 639 4.10 32.66 -30.30
C GLU A 639 3.24 33.49 -31.27
N ALA A 640 1.96 33.72 -30.99
CA ALA A 640 1.10 34.57 -31.82
C ALA A 640 1.61 36.03 -31.88
N GLN A 641 1.99 36.61 -30.73
CA GLN A 641 2.55 37.96 -30.68
C GLN A 641 3.96 38.03 -31.28
N HIS A 642 4.77 36.98 -31.15
CA HIS A 642 6.09 36.89 -31.78
C HIS A 642 5.99 36.81 -33.31
N HIS A 643 5.07 35.98 -33.85
CA HIS A 643 4.80 35.93 -35.29
C HIS A 643 4.35 37.29 -35.82
N TRP A 644 3.44 37.96 -35.11
CA TRP A 644 3.02 39.32 -35.47
C TRP A 644 4.17 40.33 -35.40
N PHE A 645 5.04 40.26 -34.39
CA PHE A 645 6.20 41.15 -34.28
C PHE A 645 7.23 40.94 -35.39
N VAL A 646 7.49 39.69 -35.79
CA VAL A 646 8.51 39.35 -36.80
C VAL A 646 8.01 39.55 -38.24
N TYR A 647 6.78 39.13 -38.53
CA TYR A 647 6.24 39.09 -39.90
C TYR A 647 5.19 40.18 -40.18
N ASN A 648 4.73 40.91 -39.15
CA ASN A 648 3.69 41.95 -39.24
C ASN A 648 2.36 41.47 -39.87
N GLU A 649 2.05 40.20 -39.67
CA GLU A 649 0.81 39.52 -40.08
C GLU A 649 0.22 38.73 -38.92
N LYS A 650 -1.04 38.29 -39.06
CA LYS A 650 -1.69 37.44 -38.06
C LYS A 650 -1.20 35.99 -38.20
N MET A 651 -0.80 35.37 -37.09
CA MET A 651 -0.45 33.95 -37.08
C MET A 651 -1.66 33.08 -37.47
N SER A 652 -1.46 32.06 -38.31
CA SER A 652 -2.53 31.13 -38.68
C SER A 652 -2.94 30.24 -37.50
N VAL A 653 -4.20 29.77 -37.48
CA VAL A 653 -4.70 28.90 -36.39
C VAL A 653 -3.90 27.60 -36.33
N GLU A 654 -3.55 27.06 -37.49
CA GLU A 654 -2.71 25.88 -37.67
C GLU A 654 -1.30 26.08 -37.08
N SER A 655 -0.67 27.23 -37.35
CA SER A 655 0.66 27.57 -36.83
C SER A 655 0.67 27.72 -35.30
N VAL A 656 -0.39 28.29 -34.71
CA VAL A 656 -0.52 28.36 -33.24
C VAL A 656 -0.65 26.97 -32.64
N ALA A 657 -1.51 26.10 -33.20
CA ALA A 657 -1.66 24.73 -32.73
C ALA A 657 -0.33 23.95 -32.81
N GLN A 658 0.42 24.10 -33.91
CA GLN A 658 1.74 23.50 -34.09
C GLN A 658 2.79 24.02 -33.10
N ALA A 659 2.79 25.32 -32.79
CA ALA A 659 3.75 25.90 -31.86
C ALA A 659 3.51 25.43 -30.41
N VAL A 660 2.25 25.17 -30.04
CA VAL A 660 1.88 24.58 -28.75
C VAL A 660 2.13 23.08 -28.72
N SER A 661 1.90 22.35 -29.82
CA SER A 661 2.19 20.92 -29.89
C SER A 661 3.67 20.61 -29.72
N ASN A 662 4.54 21.45 -30.29
CA ASN A 662 5.99 21.36 -30.12
C ASN A 662 6.44 21.50 -28.65
N LEU A 663 5.67 22.19 -27.80
CA LEU A 663 5.92 22.25 -26.35
C LEU A 663 5.37 21.00 -25.64
N ALA A 664 4.21 20.48 -26.05
CA ALA A 664 3.60 19.32 -25.40
C ALA A 664 4.41 18.02 -25.52
N ILE A 665 5.25 17.90 -26.57
CA ILE A 665 6.14 16.74 -26.80
C ILE A 665 7.40 16.79 -25.91
N GLN A 666 7.70 17.92 -25.26
CA GLN A 666 8.92 18.11 -24.45
C GLN A 666 8.80 17.50 -23.05
N PHE A 667 8.63 16.18 -22.98
CA PHE A 667 8.61 15.41 -21.74
C PHE A 667 9.50 14.15 -21.82
N GLY A 668 10.04 13.71 -20.68
CA GLY A 668 10.96 12.56 -20.59
C GLY A 668 12.07 12.73 -19.55
N ASP A 669 12.77 11.62 -19.27
CA ASP A 669 13.71 11.45 -18.15
C ASP A 669 15.19 11.80 -18.45
N THR A 670 15.52 12.39 -19.60
CA THR A 670 16.92 12.57 -20.07
C THR A 670 17.40 14.02 -20.00
N ASP A 671 18.48 14.27 -19.25
CA ASP A 671 19.24 15.55 -19.17
C ASP A 671 20.07 15.87 -20.43
N ASP A 672 19.60 15.54 -21.63
CA ASP A 672 20.30 15.89 -22.88
C ASP A 672 20.13 17.40 -23.19
N ASP A 673 21.16 18.00 -23.80
CA ASP A 673 21.47 19.46 -23.92
C ASP A 673 20.40 20.42 -24.52
N SER A 674 19.15 20.00 -24.72
CA SER A 674 18.09 20.80 -25.38
C SER A 674 17.11 21.52 -24.43
N GLY A 675 17.34 21.48 -23.11
CA GLY A 675 16.61 22.27 -22.11
C GLY A 675 15.78 21.44 -21.14
N SER A 676 15.09 22.11 -20.21
CA SER A 676 14.35 21.46 -19.12
C SER A 676 13.15 20.65 -19.63
N SER A 677 13.34 19.34 -19.79
CA SER A 677 12.27 18.37 -20.10
C SER A 677 11.23 18.30 -18.97
N MET A 678 9.95 18.21 -19.33
CA MET A 678 8.87 17.99 -18.38
C MET A 678 8.90 16.54 -17.86
N SER A 679 8.67 16.33 -16.56
CA SER A 679 8.64 14.97 -15.96
C SER A 679 7.42 14.13 -16.35
N ARG A 680 6.43 14.71 -17.03
CA ARG A 680 5.21 14.05 -17.52
C ARG A 680 4.59 14.82 -18.69
N PRO A 681 3.76 14.19 -19.55
CA PRO A 681 2.93 14.92 -20.51
C PRO A 681 1.87 15.79 -19.80
N PHE A 682 1.35 16.78 -20.53
CA PHE A 682 0.26 17.66 -20.07
C PHE A 682 -1.08 16.92 -20.11
N GLY A 683 -1.83 16.88 -19.00
CA GLY A 683 -3.12 16.18 -18.88
C GLY A 683 -4.31 16.97 -19.41
N VAL A 684 -4.20 17.59 -20.58
CA VAL A 684 -5.21 18.51 -21.13
C VAL A 684 -5.32 18.43 -22.66
N ALA A 685 -6.55 18.51 -23.17
CA ALA A 685 -6.83 18.72 -24.59
C ALA A 685 -7.29 20.16 -24.84
N MET A 686 -6.98 20.65 -26.04
CA MET A 686 -7.23 22.04 -26.46
C MET A 686 -8.00 22.07 -27.78
N LEU A 687 -8.99 22.96 -27.86
CA LEU A 687 -9.72 23.30 -29.08
C LEU A 687 -9.37 24.74 -29.48
N PHE A 688 -8.46 24.91 -30.43
CA PHE A 688 -8.15 26.22 -31.02
C PHE A 688 -9.17 26.55 -32.10
N ALA A 689 -9.87 27.66 -31.95
CA ALA A 689 -10.87 28.16 -32.89
C ALA A 689 -10.46 29.54 -33.38
N GLY A 690 -10.32 29.72 -34.68
CA GLY A 690 -10.00 31.04 -35.23
C GLY A 690 -10.46 31.28 -36.66
N CYS A 691 -10.41 32.54 -37.07
CA CYS A 691 -10.66 32.95 -38.45
C CYS A 691 -9.42 33.65 -39.01
N ASP A 692 -8.69 32.98 -39.90
CA ASP A 692 -7.57 33.54 -40.64
C ASP A 692 -7.87 33.63 -42.15
N GLU A 693 -6.85 33.75 -43.00
CA GLU A 693 -7.02 33.87 -44.45
C GLU A 693 -7.61 32.61 -45.10
N LYS A 694 -7.46 31.42 -44.48
CA LYS A 694 -8.09 30.16 -44.91
C LYS A 694 -9.58 30.10 -44.53
N GLY A 695 -10.06 31.07 -43.74
CA GLY A 695 -11.42 31.11 -43.21
C GLY A 695 -11.51 30.59 -41.76
N PRO A 696 -12.71 30.18 -41.30
CA PRO A 696 -12.88 29.56 -39.99
C PRO A 696 -12.19 28.19 -39.94
N GLN A 697 -11.26 28.00 -39.00
CA GLN A 697 -10.62 26.71 -38.69
C GLN A 697 -10.73 26.36 -37.20
N LEU A 698 -11.09 25.10 -36.93
CA LEU A 698 -11.08 24.48 -35.59
C LEU A 698 -10.02 23.37 -35.55
N PHE A 699 -9.08 23.44 -34.61
CA PHE A 699 -8.04 22.45 -34.39
C PHE A 699 -8.16 21.83 -33.00
N HIS A 700 -8.10 20.51 -32.94
CA HIS A 700 -8.01 19.73 -31.71
C HIS A 700 -6.57 19.29 -31.48
N MET A 701 -6.05 19.53 -30.28
CA MET A 701 -4.75 19.04 -29.83
C MET A 701 -4.92 18.21 -28.55
N ASP A 702 -4.19 17.10 -28.46
CA ASP A 702 -4.19 16.20 -27.31
C ASP A 702 -2.78 16.04 -26.67
N PRO A 703 -2.65 15.33 -25.52
CA PRO A 703 -1.41 15.17 -24.76
C PRO A 703 -0.27 14.48 -25.50
N SER A 704 -0.53 13.82 -26.63
CA SER A 704 0.52 13.22 -27.47
C SER A 704 1.32 14.26 -28.25
N GLY A 705 0.84 15.52 -28.29
CA GLY A 705 1.32 16.53 -29.23
C GLY A 705 0.76 16.36 -30.65
N THR A 706 -0.19 15.46 -30.86
CA THR A 706 -0.93 15.39 -32.12
C THR A 706 -1.96 16.52 -32.19
N TYR A 707 -1.94 17.30 -33.28
CA TYR A 707 -2.96 18.29 -33.58
C TYR A 707 -3.62 17.99 -34.93
N ILE A 708 -4.95 18.10 -35.00
CA ILE A 708 -5.77 17.72 -36.16
C ILE A 708 -6.88 18.75 -36.36
N GLN A 709 -7.12 19.17 -37.62
CA GLN A 709 -8.25 20.03 -37.95
C GLN A 709 -9.57 19.25 -37.93
N PHE A 710 -10.61 19.81 -37.32
CA PHE A 710 -11.95 19.24 -37.28
C PHE A 710 -13.00 20.22 -37.81
N ASP A 711 -14.04 19.67 -38.44
CA ASP A 711 -15.27 20.40 -38.77
C ASP A 711 -16.10 20.65 -37.48
N ALA A 712 -16.25 19.62 -36.63
CA ALA A 712 -16.82 19.73 -35.28
C ALA A 712 -16.21 18.68 -34.34
N LYS A 713 -15.98 19.04 -33.07
CA LYS A 713 -15.29 18.19 -32.08
C LYS A 713 -15.79 18.44 -30.66
N ALA A 714 -15.97 17.37 -29.89
CA ALA A 714 -16.13 17.42 -28.43
C ALA A 714 -14.92 16.85 -27.69
N ILE A 715 -14.63 17.40 -26.50
CA ILE A 715 -13.62 16.92 -25.52
C ILE A 715 -14.19 17.01 -24.09
N GLY A 716 -13.58 16.29 -23.14
CA GLY A 716 -14.08 16.18 -21.76
C GLY A 716 -14.94 14.93 -21.51
N SER A 717 -15.55 14.81 -20.34
CA SER A 717 -16.29 13.61 -19.92
C SER A 717 -17.51 13.29 -20.77
N GLY A 718 -18.26 14.31 -21.20
CA GLY A 718 -19.40 14.14 -22.11
C GLY A 718 -19.03 13.93 -23.57
N SER A 719 -17.73 13.85 -23.91
CA SER A 719 -17.27 13.91 -25.31
C SER A 719 -17.77 12.76 -26.19
N GLU A 720 -17.93 11.54 -25.68
CA GLU A 720 -18.39 10.40 -26.48
C GLU A 720 -19.84 10.60 -26.95
N GLY A 721 -20.76 10.88 -26.02
CA GLY A 721 -22.16 11.20 -26.33
C GLY A 721 -22.32 12.47 -27.15
N ALA A 722 -21.56 13.53 -26.83
CA ALA A 722 -21.58 14.77 -27.59
C ALA A 722 -21.07 14.58 -29.03
N GLN A 723 -20.02 13.77 -29.23
CA GLN A 723 -19.47 13.51 -30.56
C GLN A 723 -20.44 12.69 -31.42
N GLN A 724 -21.19 11.75 -30.84
CA GLN A 724 -22.25 11.03 -31.54
C GLN A 724 -23.36 12.00 -32.01
N GLN A 725 -23.85 12.87 -31.13
CA GLN A 725 -24.88 13.85 -31.50
C GLN A 725 -24.38 14.86 -32.55
N LEU A 726 -23.12 15.30 -32.46
CA LEU A 726 -22.50 16.13 -33.48
C LEU A 726 -22.49 15.45 -34.85
N GLN A 727 -22.25 14.12 -34.94
CA GLN A 727 -22.29 13.40 -36.22
C GLN A 727 -23.70 13.33 -36.84
N GLU A 728 -24.76 13.43 -36.03
CA GLU A 728 -26.15 13.39 -36.49
C GLU A 728 -26.65 14.78 -36.96
N VAL A 729 -26.27 15.86 -36.26
CA VAL A 729 -26.77 17.22 -36.56
C VAL A 729 -25.87 18.04 -37.48
N TYR A 730 -24.56 17.78 -37.49
CA TYR A 730 -23.61 18.61 -38.23
C TYR A 730 -23.70 18.42 -39.74
N HIS A 731 -23.68 19.53 -40.47
CA HIS A 731 -23.59 19.57 -41.92
C HIS A 731 -22.92 20.88 -42.36
N LYS A 732 -22.15 20.84 -43.46
CA LYS A 732 -21.30 21.98 -43.89
C LYS A 732 -22.07 23.26 -44.29
N GLY A 733 -23.39 23.17 -44.46
CA GLY A 733 -24.27 24.31 -44.75
C GLY A 733 -24.87 24.99 -43.53
N MET A 734 -24.59 24.50 -42.32
CA MET A 734 -25.12 25.02 -41.06
C MET A 734 -24.70 26.48 -40.83
N THR A 735 -25.64 27.34 -40.45
CA THR A 735 -25.40 28.72 -40.04
C THR A 735 -24.75 28.80 -38.66
N LEU A 736 -24.10 29.92 -38.32
CA LEU A 736 -23.52 30.12 -36.99
C LEU A 736 -24.59 30.09 -35.89
N GLN A 737 -25.80 30.56 -36.17
CA GLN A 737 -26.90 30.58 -35.21
C GLN A 737 -27.48 29.18 -34.95
N GLU A 738 -27.58 28.33 -35.97
CA GLU A 738 -27.87 26.91 -35.79
C GLU A 738 -26.75 26.21 -35.01
N ALA A 739 -25.47 26.48 -35.34
CA ALA A 739 -24.34 25.88 -34.63
C ALA A 739 -24.31 26.25 -33.13
N ILE A 740 -24.58 27.51 -32.77
CA ILE A 740 -24.76 27.94 -31.37
C ILE A 740 -25.89 27.15 -30.69
N THR A 741 -27.03 27.03 -31.37
CA THR A 741 -28.22 26.33 -30.86
C THR A 741 -27.93 24.84 -30.63
N HIS A 742 -27.29 24.18 -31.58
CA HIS A 742 -26.87 22.78 -31.46
C HIS A 742 -25.81 22.58 -30.39
N ALA A 743 -24.78 23.44 -30.31
CA ALA A 743 -23.73 23.31 -29.31
C ALA A 743 -24.29 23.33 -27.88
N LEU A 744 -25.19 24.28 -27.56
CA LEU A 744 -25.84 24.33 -26.25
C LEU A 744 -26.90 23.22 -26.05
N THR A 745 -27.58 22.78 -27.11
CA THR A 745 -28.54 21.66 -27.03
C THR A 745 -27.83 20.33 -26.69
N ILE A 746 -26.66 20.08 -27.30
CA ILE A 746 -25.83 18.91 -27.02
C ILE A 746 -25.25 19.04 -25.60
N LEU A 747 -24.74 20.21 -25.23
CA LEU A 747 -24.21 20.47 -23.88
C LEU A 747 -25.29 20.23 -22.80
N LYS A 748 -26.53 20.68 -23.02
CA LYS A 748 -27.72 20.44 -22.16
C LYS A 748 -27.99 18.94 -21.92
N GLN A 749 -27.61 18.06 -22.85
CA GLN A 749 -27.86 16.61 -22.76
C GLN A 749 -26.71 15.83 -22.10
N VAL A 750 -25.48 16.35 -22.12
CA VAL A 750 -24.30 15.68 -21.55
C VAL A 750 -23.81 16.30 -20.23
N MET A 751 -24.38 17.42 -19.80
CA MET A 751 -24.18 18.01 -18.48
C MET A 751 -25.00 17.29 -17.40
N GLU A 752 -24.41 17.14 -16.21
CA GLU A 752 -25.08 16.61 -15.02
C GLU A 752 -26.03 17.66 -14.39
N GLU A 753 -25.63 18.93 -14.42
CA GLU A 753 -26.44 20.06 -13.93
C GLU A 753 -27.39 20.61 -14.99
N LYS A 754 -28.49 21.21 -14.53
CA LYS A 754 -29.37 21.99 -15.41
C LYS A 754 -28.62 23.20 -15.98
N LEU A 755 -28.52 23.23 -17.30
CA LEU A 755 -27.87 24.30 -18.06
C LEU A 755 -28.46 25.68 -17.74
N ASN A 756 -27.58 26.63 -17.42
CA ASN A 756 -27.90 28.03 -17.11
C ASN A 756 -26.75 28.97 -17.52
N SER A 757 -26.94 30.27 -17.39
CA SER A 757 -25.99 31.30 -17.83
C SER A 757 -24.74 31.46 -16.95
N THR A 758 -24.66 30.76 -15.82
CA THR A 758 -23.50 30.80 -14.92
C THR A 758 -22.62 29.55 -15.05
N ASN A 759 -23.20 28.38 -15.37
CA ASN A 759 -22.48 27.12 -15.54
C ASN A 759 -22.07 26.79 -16.99
N VAL A 760 -22.15 27.76 -17.92
CA VAL A 760 -21.67 27.62 -19.31
C VAL A 760 -20.89 28.86 -19.75
N GLU A 761 -19.89 28.69 -20.61
CA GLU A 761 -19.25 29.75 -21.41
C GLU A 761 -19.53 29.54 -22.90
N LEU A 762 -19.75 30.62 -23.63
CA LEU A 762 -20.00 30.62 -25.07
C LEU A 762 -19.15 31.70 -25.74
N VAL A 763 -18.41 31.31 -26.77
CA VAL A 763 -17.61 32.21 -27.62
C VAL A 763 -17.99 31.97 -29.08
N THR A 764 -18.06 33.04 -29.87
CA THR A 764 -17.91 32.93 -31.32
C THR A 764 -16.63 33.60 -31.79
N VAL A 765 -16.08 33.07 -32.89
CA VAL A 765 -15.02 33.72 -33.65
C VAL A 765 -15.49 33.86 -35.09
N THR A 766 -15.61 35.09 -35.58
CA THR A 766 -16.04 35.38 -36.96
C THR A 766 -15.05 36.34 -37.63
N LYS A 767 -15.12 36.45 -38.95
CA LYS A 767 -14.25 37.36 -39.72
C LYS A 767 -14.43 38.83 -39.33
N ASP A 768 -15.66 39.24 -39.01
CA ASP A 768 -16.02 40.65 -38.78
C ASP A 768 -16.02 41.03 -37.29
N ARG A 769 -16.52 40.16 -36.39
CA ARG A 769 -16.58 40.42 -34.94
C ARG A 769 -15.32 39.94 -34.21
N LEU A 770 -14.47 39.15 -34.87
CA LEU A 770 -13.30 38.48 -34.29
C LEU A 770 -13.70 37.64 -33.05
N PHE A 771 -12.82 37.45 -32.07
CA PHE A 771 -13.13 36.74 -30.82
C PHE A 771 -14.17 37.52 -30.01
N HIS A 772 -15.33 36.91 -29.77
CA HIS A 772 -16.40 37.46 -28.96
C HIS A 772 -16.88 36.45 -27.93
N MET A 773 -16.57 36.74 -26.66
CA MET A 773 -17.17 36.11 -25.49
C MET A 773 -18.57 36.69 -25.24
N PHE A 774 -19.56 35.83 -25.14
CA PHE A 774 -20.94 36.22 -24.86
C PHE A 774 -21.05 36.71 -23.40
N ALA A 775 -21.77 37.81 -23.20
CA ALA A 775 -22.20 38.25 -21.87
C ALA A 775 -23.24 37.27 -21.30
N LYS A 776 -23.44 37.31 -19.97
CA LYS A 776 -24.40 36.44 -19.28
C LYS A 776 -25.80 36.57 -19.88
N GLU A 777 -26.20 37.79 -20.20
CA GLU A 777 -27.49 38.16 -20.78
C GLU A 777 -27.66 37.59 -22.20
N GLU A 778 -26.62 37.65 -23.03
CA GLU A 778 -26.60 37.05 -24.38
C GLU A 778 -26.74 35.52 -24.27
N VAL A 779 -26.06 34.87 -23.31
CA VAL A 779 -26.22 33.43 -23.05
C VAL A 779 -27.64 33.09 -22.58
N GLU A 780 -28.25 33.88 -21.71
CA GLU A 780 -29.65 33.66 -21.26
C GLU A 780 -30.67 33.76 -22.40
N GLU A 781 -30.47 34.66 -23.36
CA GLU A 781 -31.33 34.78 -24.53
C GLU A 781 -31.27 33.52 -25.41
N VAL A 782 -30.06 33.00 -25.67
CA VAL A 782 -29.91 31.75 -26.43
C VAL A 782 -30.51 30.57 -25.66
N ILE A 783 -30.32 30.47 -24.35
CA ILE A 783 -30.89 29.39 -23.53
C ILE A 783 -32.42 29.39 -23.59
N LYS A 784 -33.07 30.56 -23.56
CA LYS A 784 -34.54 30.68 -23.66
C LYS A 784 -35.08 30.11 -24.98
N ASN A 785 -34.30 30.19 -26.06
CA ASN A 785 -34.67 29.65 -27.37
C ASN A 785 -34.50 28.11 -27.47
N ILE A 786 -33.88 27.47 -26.47
CA ILE A 786 -33.60 26.03 -26.38
C ILE A 786 -34.36 25.37 -25.20
N ALA A 787 -35.12 26.16 -24.43
CA ALA A 787 -35.67 25.78 -23.12
C ALA A 787 -36.67 24.62 -23.18
#